data_AF-A0AA36LJQ2-F1
#
_entry.id   AF-A0AA36LJQ2-F1
#
_cell.length_a   1.000
_cell.length_b   1.000
_cell.length_c   1.000
_cell.angle_alpha   90.00
_cell.angle_beta   90.00
_cell.angle_gamma   90.00
#
_symmetry.space_group_name_H-M   'P 1'
#
loop_
_entity.id
_entity.type
_entity.pdbx_description
1 polymer ?
#
loop_
_entity_poly.entity_id
_entity_poly.type
_entity_poly.pdbx_seq_one_letter_code
_entity_poly.pdbx_strand_id
1 'polypeptide(L)'
;MSLISMSGAWLSFSDAPLLDNTELHIEANERVCLVGRNGAGKSTLLKILSKEVALDDGRIIYEQDLIVARLQQDPPRNVAGTVFDFVAEGVQEQAEHLKAYHATLHEVELDPSEKNLNRLAALQEILDHQGLWQLDSRIQEVLLQLGLSADAELSSLSGGWLRKAALGRALVSSPKVLLLDEPTNHLDIETINWLEGFLKDFQGSIVFISHDRSFIRAMATRIVDLDRGKLVSWPGNYELYLASKEEALRVEELQNAEFDRKLAQEEVWIRQGIKARRTRNEGRVRALKALRMERSERREVMGTAKMQVEETVRSGKIVFDLENVNYQVDGKVLVKDFTAQVQRGDKIALVGPNGCGKTTLLKLMLGQLKADSGKVHCGTKLEVAYFDQHRAELDPERTVMDNLAEGKQEVMVNGRSRHVLGYLQDFLFHPKRAMTPVKALSGGERNRLLLAKLFLKPSNLLILDEPTNDLDVETLELLEEMVDSYQGTVLLVSHDRQFVDNSVTECWIFEGNGQISSFVGGYYDAHQQRAEAKPIRQVAAKVEETKSAPVKSSSPAAKKPGKLSYNLQRELDQLPQQLEKLENEISGLQAQVSDANFFSRPHEETQQVLKALADAEQALEVAFGRWEELEAQKNG
;
A
#
# COMPACT_ATOMS: atom_id res chain seq x y z
N MET A 1 -23.48 -23.35 -0.50
CA MET A 1 -23.24 -24.06 -1.77
C MET A 1 -22.17 -23.29 -2.52
N SER A 2 -21.20 -23.97 -3.16
CA SER A 2 -20.14 -23.28 -3.90
C SER A 2 -20.69 -22.69 -5.19
N LEU A 3 -20.44 -21.40 -5.43
CA LEU A 3 -20.73 -20.74 -6.71
C LEU A 3 -19.75 -21.19 -7.80
N ILE A 4 -18.48 -21.37 -7.41
CA ILE A 4 -17.42 -21.88 -8.29
C ILE A 4 -16.63 -22.94 -7.52
N SER A 5 -16.36 -24.08 -8.17
CA SER A 5 -15.53 -25.16 -7.66
C SER A 5 -14.50 -25.58 -8.70
N MET A 6 -13.23 -25.39 -8.38
CA MET A 6 -12.06 -25.80 -9.17
C MET A 6 -11.37 -26.96 -8.46
N SER A 7 -11.06 -28.03 -9.20
CA SER A 7 -10.39 -29.22 -8.64
C SER A 7 -9.36 -29.79 -9.60
N GLY A 8 -8.17 -30.08 -9.10
CA GLY A 8 -7.05 -30.64 -9.85
C GLY A 8 -6.50 -29.72 -10.93
N ALA A 9 -6.63 -28.40 -10.76
CA ALA A 9 -6.33 -27.43 -11.80
C ALA A 9 -4.82 -27.27 -12.02
N TRP A 10 -4.41 -27.41 -13.28
CA TRP A 10 -3.04 -27.28 -13.75
C TRP A 10 -2.96 -26.27 -14.90
N LEU A 11 -1.94 -25.41 -14.86
CA LEU A 11 -1.66 -24.43 -15.92
C LEU A 11 -0.16 -24.09 -15.95
N SER A 12 0.47 -24.10 -17.12
CA SER A 12 1.85 -23.64 -17.28
C SER A 12 2.10 -22.79 -18.54
N PHE A 13 2.70 -21.62 -18.35
CA PHE A 13 3.25 -20.78 -19.44
C PHE A 13 4.78 -20.85 -19.56
N SER A 14 5.47 -21.64 -18.72
CA SER A 14 6.94 -21.67 -18.65
C SER A 14 7.47 -23.02 -18.15
N ASP A 15 8.77 -23.11 -17.85
CA ASP A 15 9.38 -24.29 -17.21
C ASP A 15 8.75 -24.64 -15.84
N ALA A 16 8.10 -23.67 -15.18
CA ALA A 16 7.38 -23.89 -13.91
C ALA A 16 5.88 -23.64 -14.09
N PRO A 17 5.01 -24.57 -13.60
CA PRO A 17 3.57 -24.36 -13.57
C PRO A 17 3.16 -23.23 -12.64
N LEU A 18 2.19 -22.44 -13.09
CA LEU A 18 1.54 -21.38 -12.31
C LEU A 18 0.45 -21.92 -11.38
N LEU A 19 -0.18 -23.04 -11.77
CA LEU A 19 -1.09 -23.82 -10.95
C LEU A 19 -0.67 -25.28 -11.05
N ASP A 20 -0.47 -25.94 -9.91
CA ASP A 20 -0.01 -27.31 -9.80
C ASP A 20 -0.98 -28.14 -8.95
N ASN A 21 -1.90 -28.87 -9.61
CA ASN A 21 -2.94 -29.70 -9.01
C ASN A 21 -3.77 -28.95 -7.93
N THR A 22 -4.21 -27.74 -8.26
CA THR A 22 -4.84 -26.85 -7.28
C THR A 22 -6.34 -27.08 -7.09
N GLU A 23 -6.81 -26.81 -5.88
CA GLU A 23 -8.24 -26.83 -5.51
C GLU A 23 -8.66 -25.46 -4.99
N LEU A 24 -9.85 -25.00 -5.40
CA LEU A 24 -10.44 -23.75 -4.92
C LEU A 24 -11.96 -23.83 -4.97
N HIS A 25 -12.61 -23.56 -3.85
CA HIS A 25 -14.05 -23.38 -3.76
C HIS A 25 -14.33 -21.92 -3.39
N ILE A 26 -15.33 -21.31 -4.03
CA ILE A 26 -15.84 -19.97 -3.72
C ILE A 26 -17.31 -20.16 -3.32
N GLU A 27 -17.66 -19.77 -2.10
CA GLU A 27 -19.02 -19.82 -1.59
C GLU A 27 -19.75 -18.48 -1.73
N ALA A 28 -21.08 -18.50 -1.56
CA ALA A 28 -21.90 -17.31 -1.63
C ALA A 28 -21.63 -16.35 -0.46
N ASN A 29 -21.53 -15.05 -0.79
CA ASN A 29 -21.28 -13.94 0.15
C ASN A 29 -19.91 -13.96 0.84
N GLU A 30 -18.95 -14.74 0.31
CA GLU A 30 -17.55 -14.65 0.74
C GLU A 30 -16.85 -13.43 0.17
N ARG A 31 -15.92 -12.86 0.94
CA ARG A 31 -14.90 -11.91 0.46
C ARG A 31 -13.54 -12.58 0.57
N VAL A 32 -13.09 -13.13 -0.56
CA VAL A 32 -11.87 -13.93 -0.69
C VAL A 32 -10.74 -13.04 -1.20
N CYS A 33 -9.68 -12.89 -0.40
CA CYS A 33 -8.48 -12.19 -0.82
C CYS A 33 -7.45 -13.18 -1.39
N LEU A 34 -6.98 -12.92 -2.61
CA LEU A 34 -5.90 -13.67 -3.25
C LEU A 34 -4.56 -12.99 -2.97
N VAL A 35 -3.75 -13.60 -2.11
CA VAL A 35 -2.41 -13.13 -1.73
C VAL A 35 -1.36 -14.01 -2.40
N GLY A 36 -0.16 -13.47 -2.61
CA GLY A 36 0.97 -14.19 -3.21
C GLY A 36 1.95 -13.25 -3.90
N ARG A 37 3.12 -13.78 -4.25
CA ARG A 37 4.23 -13.03 -4.84
C ARG A 37 3.88 -12.47 -6.24
N ASN A 38 4.61 -11.47 -6.70
CA ASN A 38 4.49 -11.03 -8.08
C ASN A 38 4.98 -12.10 -9.07
N GLY A 39 4.22 -12.28 -10.15
CA GLY A 39 4.42 -13.39 -11.09
C GLY A 39 3.91 -14.77 -10.62
N ALA A 40 3.38 -14.91 -9.41
CA ALA A 40 2.89 -16.21 -8.90
C ALA A 40 1.64 -16.76 -9.63
N GLY A 41 0.93 -15.93 -10.41
CA GLY A 41 -0.24 -16.35 -11.19
C GLY A 41 -1.58 -15.75 -10.74
N LYS A 42 -1.61 -14.84 -9.75
CA LYS A 42 -2.83 -14.25 -9.16
C LYS A 42 -3.84 -13.76 -10.22
N SER A 43 -3.43 -12.81 -11.06
CA SER A 43 -4.28 -12.23 -12.12
C SER A 43 -4.62 -13.23 -13.24
N THR A 44 -3.85 -14.31 -13.38
CA THR A 44 -4.15 -15.45 -14.27
C THR A 44 -5.25 -16.33 -13.69
N LEU A 45 -5.24 -16.56 -12.36
CA LEU A 45 -6.32 -17.26 -11.67
C LEU A 45 -7.65 -16.49 -11.82
N LEU A 46 -7.65 -15.15 -11.75
CA LEU A 46 -8.85 -14.37 -12.08
C LEU A 46 -9.30 -14.54 -13.54
N LYS A 47 -8.38 -14.62 -14.51
CA LYS A 47 -8.69 -14.92 -15.93
C LYS A 47 -9.33 -16.29 -16.12
N ILE A 48 -8.88 -17.27 -15.34
CA ILE A 48 -9.47 -18.61 -15.32
C ILE A 48 -10.89 -18.56 -14.74
N LEU A 49 -11.08 -17.89 -13.59
CA LEU A 49 -12.38 -17.76 -12.95
C LEU A 49 -13.40 -16.99 -13.82
N SER A 50 -12.98 -15.98 -14.58
CA SER A 50 -13.82 -15.24 -15.54
C SER A 50 -14.06 -15.95 -16.88
N LYS A 51 -13.51 -17.17 -17.09
CA LYS A 51 -13.58 -17.93 -18.36
C LYS A 51 -12.82 -17.28 -19.53
N GLU A 52 -11.91 -16.34 -19.27
CA GLU A 52 -11.03 -15.74 -20.30
C GLU A 52 -9.88 -16.68 -20.70
N VAL A 53 -9.43 -17.55 -19.79
CA VAL A 53 -8.32 -18.49 -19.99
C VAL A 53 -8.75 -19.89 -19.58
N ALA A 54 -8.53 -20.88 -20.45
CA ALA A 54 -8.73 -22.28 -20.13
C ALA A 54 -7.58 -22.85 -19.29
N LEU A 55 -7.86 -23.88 -18.49
CA LEU A 55 -6.84 -24.71 -17.86
C LEU A 55 -6.22 -25.67 -18.88
N ASP A 56 -4.98 -26.07 -18.62
CA ASP A 56 -4.28 -27.12 -19.39
C ASP A 56 -4.76 -28.52 -18.93
N ASP A 57 -5.00 -28.71 -17.63
CA ASP A 57 -5.62 -29.92 -17.04
C ASP A 57 -6.45 -29.56 -15.78
N GLY A 58 -7.31 -30.48 -15.36
CA GLY A 58 -8.26 -30.30 -14.25
C GLY A 58 -9.66 -29.87 -14.71
N ARG A 59 -10.51 -29.47 -13.76
CA ARG A 59 -11.90 -29.06 -14.05
C ARG A 59 -12.35 -27.89 -13.19
N ILE A 60 -13.24 -27.07 -13.76
CA ILE A 60 -13.96 -25.99 -13.08
C ILE A 60 -15.45 -26.19 -13.31
N ILE A 61 -16.22 -26.10 -12.23
CA ILE A 61 -17.67 -26.22 -12.21
C ILE A 61 -18.21 -24.90 -11.68
N TYR A 62 -19.18 -24.34 -12.40
CA TYR A 62 -19.89 -23.11 -12.03
C TYR A 62 -21.34 -23.46 -11.65
N GLU A 63 -21.94 -22.69 -10.76
CA GLU A 63 -23.40 -22.72 -10.55
C GLU A 63 -24.15 -22.40 -11.86
N GLN A 64 -25.36 -22.95 -12.02
CA GLN A 64 -26.22 -22.62 -13.14
C GLN A 64 -26.54 -21.12 -13.16
N ASP A 65 -26.53 -20.53 -14.36
CA ASP A 65 -26.77 -19.10 -14.61
C ASP A 65 -25.90 -18.14 -13.78
N LEU A 66 -24.70 -18.58 -13.39
CA LEU A 66 -23.75 -17.75 -12.66
C LEU A 66 -23.17 -16.63 -13.54
N ILE A 67 -23.60 -15.40 -13.26
CA ILE A 67 -22.98 -14.19 -13.79
C ILE A 67 -21.74 -13.85 -12.94
N VAL A 68 -20.59 -13.84 -13.61
CA VAL A 68 -19.29 -13.44 -13.06
C VAL A 68 -18.85 -12.19 -13.80
N ALA A 69 -18.57 -11.11 -13.08
CA ALA A 69 -18.03 -9.88 -13.66
C ALA A 69 -16.62 -9.61 -13.12
N ARG A 70 -15.79 -8.96 -13.94
CA ARG A 70 -14.41 -8.62 -13.56
C ARG A 70 -14.11 -7.15 -13.81
N LEU A 71 -13.54 -6.49 -12.80
CA LEU A 71 -12.84 -5.23 -12.97
C LEU A 71 -11.42 -5.51 -13.47
N GLN A 72 -11.11 -5.02 -14.67
CA GLN A 72 -9.76 -5.09 -15.23
C GLN A 72 -8.84 -4.06 -14.55
N GLN A 73 -7.55 -4.38 -14.45
CA GLN A 73 -6.55 -3.57 -13.74
C GLN A 73 -6.47 -2.14 -14.29
N ASP A 74 -6.28 -1.98 -15.61
CA ASP A 74 -6.35 -0.70 -16.30
C ASP A 74 -7.61 -0.61 -17.19
N PRO A 75 -8.58 0.28 -16.88
CA PRO A 75 -9.63 0.59 -17.84
C PRO A 75 -9.04 1.32 -19.06
N PRO A 76 -9.51 1.05 -20.29
CA PRO A 76 -8.97 1.65 -21.50
C PRO A 76 -9.10 3.18 -21.49
N ARG A 77 -7.97 3.88 -21.44
CA ARG A 77 -7.91 5.34 -21.24
C ARG A 77 -8.33 6.19 -22.47
N ASN A 78 -8.57 5.54 -23.62
CA ASN A 78 -8.90 6.19 -24.89
C ASN A 78 -10.25 5.71 -25.46
N VAL A 79 -11.25 5.44 -24.62
CA VAL A 79 -12.63 5.17 -25.10
C VAL A 79 -13.31 6.50 -25.37
N ALA A 80 -13.74 6.71 -26.61
CA ALA A 80 -14.64 7.81 -26.97
C ALA A 80 -16.09 7.43 -26.62
N GLY A 81 -16.81 8.33 -25.97
CA GLY A 81 -18.20 8.12 -25.54
C GLY A 81 -18.49 8.75 -24.18
N THR A 82 -19.77 8.68 -23.80
CA THR A 82 -20.26 9.08 -22.49
C THR A 82 -20.01 7.98 -21.44
N VAL A 83 -20.12 8.33 -20.17
CA VAL A 83 -20.13 7.35 -19.07
C VAL A 83 -21.26 6.33 -19.24
N PHE A 84 -22.45 6.77 -19.68
CA PHE A 84 -23.57 5.87 -19.97
C PHE A 84 -23.18 4.82 -21.02
N ASP A 85 -22.56 5.23 -22.13
CA ASP A 85 -22.13 4.32 -23.19
C ASP A 85 -21.17 3.23 -22.66
N PHE A 86 -20.17 3.62 -21.88
CA PHE A 86 -19.17 2.68 -21.35
C PHE A 86 -19.73 1.73 -20.29
N VAL A 87 -20.69 2.20 -19.49
CA VAL A 87 -21.37 1.36 -18.48
C VAL A 87 -22.34 0.40 -19.16
N ALA A 88 -23.07 0.84 -20.20
CA ALA A 88 -23.96 0.00 -21.00
C ALA A 88 -23.25 -1.20 -21.65
N GLU A 89 -21.97 -1.07 -22.03
CA GLU A 89 -21.15 -2.18 -22.57
C GLU A 89 -20.98 -3.38 -21.61
N GLY A 90 -21.37 -3.24 -20.34
CA GLY A 90 -21.52 -4.36 -19.41
C GLY A 90 -22.56 -5.39 -19.85
N VAL A 91 -23.46 -5.04 -20.78
CA VAL A 91 -24.59 -5.85 -21.24
C VAL A 91 -24.57 -6.11 -22.76
N GLN A 92 -23.38 -6.25 -23.36
CA GLN A 92 -23.14 -6.76 -24.72
C GLN A 92 -24.17 -6.37 -25.81
N GLU A 93 -24.90 -7.32 -26.42
CA GLU A 93 -25.80 -7.08 -27.55
C GLU A 93 -26.91 -6.05 -27.23
N GLN A 94 -27.39 -6.02 -25.99
CA GLN A 94 -28.42 -5.08 -25.54
C GLN A 94 -27.91 -3.63 -25.47
N ALA A 95 -26.59 -3.43 -25.35
CA ALA A 95 -25.98 -2.12 -25.21
C ALA A 95 -26.15 -1.24 -26.46
N GLU A 96 -26.11 -1.81 -27.67
CA GLU A 96 -26.19 -1.02 -28.90
C GLU A 96 -27.53 -0.29 -29.05
N HIS A 97 -28.63 -0.96 -28.70
CA HIS A 97 -29.97 -0.36 -28.72
C HIS A 97 -30.13 0.75 -27.67
N LEU A 98 -29.61 0.53 -26.46
CA LEU A 98 -29.63 1.53 -25.37
C LEU A 98 -28.79 2.77 -25.71
N LYS A 99 -27.56 2.58 -26.20
CA LYS A 99 -26.68 3.67 -26.68
C LYS A 99 -27.35 4.47 -27.80
N ALA A 100 -27.90 3.78 -28.81
CA ALA A 100 -28.56 4.43 -29.93
C ALA A 100 -29.79 5.24 -29.49
N TYR A 101 -30.56 4.74 -28.52
CA TYR A 101 -31.70 5.46 -27.95
C TYR A 101 -31.25 6.72 -27.20
N HIS A 102 -30.30 6.60 -26.28
CA HIS A 102 -29.79 7.72 -25.47
C HIS A 102 -29.16 8.82 -26.35
N ALA A 103 -28.37 8.44 -27.36
CA ALA A 103 -27.83 9.39 -28.33
C ALA A 103 -28.93 10.07 -29.16
N THR A 104 -29.96 9.33 -29.59
CA THR A 104 -31.08 9.91 -30.35
C THR A 104 -31.95 10.83 -29.48
N LEU A 105 -32.03 10.59 -28.16
CA LEU A 105 -32.72 11.47 -27.22
C LEU A 105 -32.05 12.86 -27.18
N HIS A 106 -30.71 12.89 -27.00
CA HIS A 106 -29.90 14.11 -27.08
C HIS A 106 -29.99 14.80 -28.47
N GLU A 107 -30.01 14.02 -29.56
CA GLU A 107 -30.26 14.57 -30.91
C GLU A 107 -31.64 15.25 -31.01
N VAL A 108 -32.70 14.71 -30.39
CA VAL A 108 -34.06 15.27 -30.39
C VAL A 108 -34.17 16.52 -29.52
N GLU A 109 -33.44 16.63 -28.41
CA GLU A 109 -33.42 17.85 -27.58
C GLU A 109 -32.81 19.05 -28.34
N LEU A 110 -31.84 18.79 -29.22
CA LEU A 110 -31.16 19.81 -30.03
C LEU A 110 -31.86 20.06 -31.38
N ASP A 111 -32.38 19.02 -32.03
CA ASP A 111 -33.12 19.07 -33.29
C ASP A 111 -34.37 18.16 -33.24
N PRO A 112 -35.54 18.68 -32.84
CA PRO A 112 -36.80 17.93 -32.78
C PRO A 112 -37.44 17.75 -34.17
N SER A 113 -36.64 17.36 -35.16
CA SER A 113 -37.12 17.08 -36.52
C SER A 113 -37.87 15.75 -36.62
N GLU A 114 -38.84 15.64 -37.55
CA GLU A 114 -39.60 14.40 -37.76
C GLU A 114 -38.69 13.18 -38.00
N LYS A 115 -37.51 13.38 -38.60
CA LYS A 115 -36.52 12.32 -38.82
C LYS A 115 -36.01 11.75 -37.49
N ASN A 116 -35.65 12.60 -36.54
CA ASN A 116 -35.09 12.18 -35.25
C ASN A 116 -36.20 11.60 -34.35
N LEU A 117 -37.41 12.19 -34.39
CA LEU A 117 -38.59 11.66 -33.68
C LEU A 117 -39.00 10.26 -34.18
N ASN A 118 -39.00 10.03 -35.50
CA ASN A 118 -39.27 8.71 -36.07
C ASN A 118 -38.19 7.68 -35.72
N ARG A 119 -36.91 8.10 -35.66
CA ARG A 119 -35.79 7.25 -35.22
C ARG A 119 -35.92 6.86 -33.74
N LEU A 120 -36.27 7.83 -32.89
CA LEU A 120 -36.54 7.61 -31.46
C LEU A 120 -37.70 6.61 -31.27
N ALA A 121 -38.81 6.78 -32.00
CA ALA A 121 -39.96 5.89 -31.93
C ALA A 121 -39.62 4.44 -32.31
N ALA A 122 -38.86 4.23 -33.38
CA ALA A 122 -38.42 2.90 -33.80
C ALA A 122 -37.48 2.23 -32.78
N LEU A 123 -36.59 2.99 -32.14
CA LEU A 123 -35.74 2.48 -31.06
C LEU A 123 -36.54 2.15 -29.80
N GLN A 124 -37.55 2.95 -29.47
CA GLN A 124 -38.46 2.71 -28.35
C GLN A 124 -39.23 1.39 -28.52
N GLU A 125 -39.74 1.10 -29.73
CA GLU A 125 -40.42 -0.18 -30.05
C GLU A 125 -39.49 -1.40 -29.91
N ILE A 126 -38.20 -1.25 -30.26
CA ILE A 126 -37.18 -2.30 -30.05
C ILE A 126 -36.92 -2.53 -28.55
N LEU A 127 -36.78 -1.45 -27.76
CA LEU A 127 -36.58 -1.52 -26.31
C LEU A 127 -37.77 -2.19 -25.61
N ASP A 128 -39.00 -1.87 -26.02
CA ASP A 128 -40.24 -2.49 -25.53
C ASP A 128 -40.27 -4.00 -25.84
N HIS A 129 -40.05 -4.38 -27.11
CA HIS A 129 -40.12 -5.77 -27.54
C HIS A 129 -39.03 -6.64 -26.91
N GLN A 130 -37.83 -6.09 -26.65
CA GLN A 130 -36.73 -6.81 -26.01
C GLN A 130 -36.72 -6.66 -24.47
N GLY A 131 -37.63 -5.88 -23.88
CA GLY A 131 -37.75 -5.70 -22.43
C GLY A 131 -36.60 -4.89 -21.79
N LEU A 132 -35.90 -4.06 -22.57
CA LEU A 132 -34.60 -3.47 -22.19
C LEU A 132 -34.70 -2.31 -21.19
N TRP A 133 -35.90 -1.79 -20.91
CA TRP A 133 -36.12 -0.74 -19.90
C TRP A 133 -35.65 -1.11 -18.49
N GLN A 134 -35.65 -2.40 -18.16
CA GLN A 134 -35.11 -2.88 -16.88
C GLN A 134 -33.58 -2.75 -16.81
N LEU A 135 -32.89 -2.81 -17.95
CA LEU A 135 -31.46 -2.59 -18.05
C LEU A 135 -31.12 -1.09 -18.03
N ASP A 136 -31.91 -0.27 -18.73
CA ASP A 136 -31.78 1.20 -18.66
C ASP A 136 -31.92 1.72 -17.22
N SER A 137 -33.01 1.32 -16.55
CA SER A 137 -33.26 1.65 -15.13
C SER A 137 -32.09 1.20 -14.24
N ARG A 138 -31.55 0.00 -14.48
CA ARG A 138 -30.41 -0.54 -13.73
C ARG A 138 -29.11 0.22 -14.00
N ILE A 139 -28.86 0.67 -15.24
CA ILE A 139 -27.71 1.52 -15.57
C ILE A 139 -27.82 2.82 -14.76
N GLN A 140 -28.98 3.47 -14.78
CA GLN A 140 -29.23 4.70 -14.02
C GLN A 140 -29.06 4.48 -12.49
N GLU A 141 -29.58 3.39 -11.93
CA GLU A 141 -29.38 3.02 -10.52
C GLU A 141 -27.90 2.82 -10.18
N VAL A 142 -27.13 2.11 -11.01
CA VAL A 142 -25.70 1.88 -10.82
C VAL A 142 -24.92 3.21 -10.93
N LEU A 143 -25.21 4.05 -11.91
CA LEU A 143 -24.58 5.37 -12.05
C LEU A 143 -24.85 6.27 -10.82
N LEU A 144 -26.09 6.26 -10.32
CA LEU A 144 -26.49 7.01 -9.12
C LEU A 144 -25.81 6.48 -7.86
N GLN A 145 -25.68 5.16 -7.68
CA GLN A 145 -24.91 4.56 -6.58
C GLN A 145 -23.41 4.93 -6.62
N LEU A 146 -22.84 5.07 -7.82
CA LEU A 146 -21.43 5.43 -8.02
C LEU A 146 -21.17 6.95 -7.92
N GLY A 147 -22.24 7.77 -7.97
CA GLY A 147 -22.17 9.22 -8.03
C GLY A 147 -21.67 9.75 -9.38
N LEU A 148 -21.92 9.03 -10.47
CA LEU A 148 -21.48 9.37 -11.82
C LEU A 148 -22.60 10.05 -12.62
N SER A 149 -22.25 11.08 -13.39
CA SER A 149 -23.16 11.64 -14.39
C SER A 149 -23.14 10.77 -15.65
N ALA A 150 -24.33 10.45 -16.19
CA ALA A 150 -24.50 9.67 -17.41
C ALA A 150 -23.83 10.34 -18.63
N ASP A 151 -24.02 11.66 -18.77
CA ASP A 151 -23.62 12.46 -19.93
C ASP A 151 -22.16 12.93 -19.89
N ALA A 152 -21.41 12.64 -18.81
CA ALA A 152 -20.02 13.04 -18.71
C ALA A 152 -19.16 12.30 -19.76
N GLU A 153 -18.25 13.01 -20.43
CA GLU A 153 -17.29 12.38 -21.33
C GLU A 153 -16.23 11.61 -20.53
N LEU A 154 -15.93 10.37 -20.95
CA LEU A 154 -14.89 9.52 -20.33
C LEU A 154 -13.51 10.18 -20.34
N SER A 155 -13.20 10.93 -21.40
CA SER A 155 -11.99 11.74 -21.61
C SER A 155 -11.74 12.77 -20.49
N SER A 156 -12.80 13.27 -19.86
CA SER A 156 -12.77 14.32 -18.84
C SER A 156 -12.56 13.79 -17.42
N LEU A 157 -12.74 12.49 -17.21
CA LEU A 157 -12.70 11.85 -15.90
C LEU A 157 -11.26 11.64 -15.42
N SER A 158 -11.01 11.87 -14.13
CA SER A 158 -9.75 11.46 -13.51
C SER A 158 -9.68 9.94 -13.33
N GLY A 159 -8.47 9.40 -13.09
CA GLY A 159 -8.26 7.94 -13.00
C GLY A 159 -9.17 7.23 -11.99
N GLY A 160 -9.47 7.87 -10.84
CA GLY A 160 -10.41 7.30 -9.87
C GLY A 160 -11.86 7.24 -10.38
N TRP A 161 -12.29 8.25 -11.14
CA TRP A 161 -13.62 8.31 -11.75
C TRP A 161 -13.76 7.32 -12.92
N LEU A 162 -12.71 7.14 -13.73
CA LEU A 162 -12.63 6.07 -14.72
C LEU A 162 -12.76 4.68 -14.06
N ARG A 163 -12.15 4.49 -12.89
CA ARG A 163 -12.24 3.23 -12.14
C ARG A 163 -13.63 2.98 -11.55
N LYS A 164 -14.32 4.04 -11.10
CA LYS A 164 -15.75 3.97 -10.75
C LYS A 164 -16.62 3.59 -11.96
N ALA A 165 -16.40 4.20 -13.12
CA ALA A 165 -17.14 3.87 -14.34
C ALA A 165 -16.90 2.42 -14.78
N ALA A 166 -15.67 1.91 -14.65
CA ALA A 166 -15.32 0.52 -14.94
C ALA A 166 -15.94 -0.47 -13.94
N LEU A 167 -16.05 -0.09 -12.66
CA LEU A 167 -16.81 -0.84 -11.68
C LEU A 167 -18.31 -0.85 -12.03
N GLY A 168 -18.87 0.28 -12.46
CA GLY A 168 -20.25 0.37 -12.94
C GLY A 168 -20.54 -0.57 -14.10
N ARG A 169 -19.69 -0.57 -15.12
CA ARG A 169 -19.74 -1.52 -16.25
C ARG A 169 -19.78 -2.98 -15.79
N ALA A 170 -18.98 -3.36 -14.79
CA ALA A 170 -19.01 -4.72 -14.23
C ALA A 170 -20.35 -5.02 -13.51
N LEU A 171 -20.90 -4.03 -12.79
CA LEU A 171 -22.10 -4.16 -11.96
C LEU A 171 -23.42 -4.20 -12.74
N VAL A 172 -23.54 -3.61 -13.93
CA VAL A 172 -24.80 -3.62 -14.72
C VAL A 172 -25.29 -5.05 -14.99
N SER A 173 -24.34 -5.98 -15.16
CA SER A 173 -24.64 -7.40 -15.35
C SER A 173 -25.31 -8.07 -14.14
N SER A 174 -25.39 -7.40 -12.98
CA SER A 174 -25.84 -7.94 -11.69
C SER A 174 -25.10 -9.25 -11.30
N PRO A 175 -23.75 -9.20 -11.18
CA PRO A 175 -22.94 -10.38 -10.93
C PRO A 175 -23.17 -10.96 -9.54
N LYS A 176 -23.23 -12.31 -9.43
CA LYS A 176 -23.15 -13.01 -8.13
C LYS A 176 -21.71 -13.11 -7.60
N VAL A 177 -20.73 -13.07 -8.51
CA VAL A 177 -19.30 -13.08 -8.20
C VAL A 177 -18.62 -11.91 -8.89
N LEU A 178 -18.00 -11.04 -8.10
CA LEU A 178 -17.22 -9.89 -8.56
C LEU A 178 -15.72 -10.18 -8.40
N LEU A 179 -14.98 -10.15 -9.50
CA LEU A 179 -13.54 -10.37 -9.54
C LEU A 179 -12.81 -9.02 -9.66
N LEU A 180 -11.89 -8.72 -8.75
CA LEU A 180 -11.17 -7.44 -8.69
C LEU A 180 -9.65 -7.65 -8.76
N ASP A 181 -9.00 -7.08 -9.78
CA ASP A 181 -7.55 -7.18 -10.00
C ASP A 181 -6.88 -5.85 -9.60
N GLU A 182 -6.21 -5.83 -8.44
CA GLU A 182 -5.58 -4.64 -7.83
C GLU A 182 -6.47 -3.38 -7.85
N PRO A 183 -7.68 -3.41 -7.24
CA PRO A 183 -8.68 -2.35 -7.39
C PRO A 183 -8.30 -1.04 -6.66
N THR A 184 -7.28 -1.07 -5.81
CA THR A 184 -6.76 0.09 -5.06
C THR A 184 -5.66 0.87 -5.80
N ASN A 185 -4.94 0.27 -6.76
CA ASN A 185 -3.84 0.94 -7.48
C ASN A 185 -4.28 2.27 -8.11
N HIS A 186 -3.40 3.26 -8.01
CA HIS A 186 -3.59 4.64 -8.52
C HIS A 186 -4.85 5.37 -8.02
N LEU A 187 -5.57 4.85 -7.03
CA LEU A 187 -6.68 5.54 -6.37
C LEU A 187 -6.16 6.43 -5.24
N ASP A 188 -6.85 7.54 -5.00
CA ASP A 188 -6.62 8.33 -3.79
C ASP A 188 -7.37 7.76 -2.59
N ILE A 189 -6.90 8.12 -1.40
CA ILE A 189 -7.40 7.55 -0.13
C ILE A 189 -8.91 7.77 0.07
N GLU A 190 -9.46 8.88 -0.43
CA GLU A 190 -10.89 9.16 -0.40
C GLU A 190 -11.67 8.20 -1.32
N THR A 191 -11.17 7.93 -2.53
CA THR A 191 -11.77 6.94 -3.43
C THR A 191 -11.61 5.51 -2.90
N ILE A 192 -10.48 5.17 -2.25
CA ILE A 192 -10.29 3.86 -1.59
C ILE A 192 -11.31 3.68 -0.45
N ASN A 193 -11.48 4.68 0.43
CA ASN A 193 -12.49 4.63 1.50
C ASN A 193 -13.91 4.46 0.96
N TRP A 194 -14.26 5.18 -0.12
CA TRP A 194 -15.55 5.02 -0.80
C TRP A 194 -15.71 3.59 -1.38
N LEU A 195 -14.66 3.04 -1.99
CA LEU A 195 -14.66 1.70 -2.57
C LEU A 195 -14.78 0.61 -1.50
N GLU A 196 -14.08 0.74 -0.37
CA GLU A 196 -14.25 -0.14 0.79
C GLU A 196 -15.70 -0.15 1.29
N GLY A 197 -16.33 1.02 1.43
CA GLY A 197 -17.73 1.12 1.84
C GLY A 197 -18.66 0.43 0.84
N PHE A 198 -18.54 0.79 -0.44
CA PHE A 198 -19.35 0.22 -1.52
C PHE A 198 -19.24 -1.32 -1.60
N LEU A 199 -18.02 -1.87 -1.50
CA LEU A 199 -17.80 -3.32 -1.58
C LEU A 199 -18.19 -4.07 -0.30
N LYS A 200 -18.33 -3.40 0.85
CA LYS A 200 -18.90 -4.00 2.07
C LYS A 200 -20.41 -4.19 1.96
N ASP A 201 -21.11 -3.28 1.27
CA ASP A 201 -22.56 -3.32 1.06
C ASP A 201 -22.98 -4.23 -0.10
N PHE A 202 -22.06 -4.57 -1.00
CA PHE A 202 -22.31 -5.44 -2.16
C PHE A 202 -22.87 -6.82 -1.78
N GLN A 203 -24.07 -7.13 -2.29
CA GLN A 203 -24.77 -8.39 -2.03
C GLN A 203 -24.33 -9.48 -3.00
N GLY A 204 -23.15 -10.03 -2.74
CA GLY A 204 -22.58 -11.13 -3.52
C GLY A 204 -21.21 -11.54 -3.02
N SER A 205 -20.51 -12.36 -3.80
CA SER A 205 -19.19 -12.86 -3.43
C SER A 205 -18.12 -12.05 -4.15
N ILE A 206 -17.06 -11.67 -3.45
CA ILE A 206 -15.96 -10.86 -4.01
C ILE A 206 -14.68 -11.70 -3.94
N VAL A 207 -14.01 -11.86 -5.07
CA VAL A 207 -12.64 -12.40 -5.12
C VAL A 207 -11.73 -11.27 -5.58
N PHE A 208 -10.84 -10.81 -4.71
CA PHE A 208 -10.00 -9.66 -4.99
C PHE A 208 -8.52 -9.96 -4.76
N ILE A 209 -7.68 -9.42 -5.64
CA ILE A 209 -6.24 -9.29 -5.43
C ILE A 209 -6.01 -7.85 -4.99
N SER A 210 -5.26 -7.65 -3.92
CA SER A 210 -4.77 -6.31 -3.54
C SER A 210 -3.42 -6.44 -2.84
N HIS A 211 -2.57 -5.43 -2.99
CA HIS A 211 -1.38 -5.25 -2.19
C HIS A 211 -1.53 -4.24 -1.03
N ASP A 212 -2.65 -3.52 -0.95
CA ASP A 212 -2.96 -2.61 0.17
C ASP A 212 -3.38 -3.39 1.42
N ARG A 213 -2.50 -3.45 2.43
CA ARG A 213 -2.74 -4.16 3.70
C ARG A 213 -3.97 -3.64 4.45
N SER A 214 -4.28 -2.35 4.35
CA SER A 214 -5.45 -1.73 5.01
C SER A 214 -6.74 -2.20 4.34
N PHE A 215 -6.78 -2.18 3.00
CA PHE A 215 -7.90 -2.69 2.22
C PHE A 215 -8.13 -4.18 2.46
N ILE A 216 -7.06 -5.01 2.48
CA ILE A 216 -7.15 -6.44 2.77
C ILE A 216 -7.74 -6.68 4.17
N ARG A 217 -7.23 -6.01 5.21
CA ARG A 217 -7.77 -6.10 6.59
C ARG A 217 -9.24 -5.72 6.66
N ALA A 218 -9.64 -4.67 5.95
CA ALA A 218 -11.01 -4.14 5.95
C ALA A 218 -12.02 -5.02 5.19
N MET A 219 -11.58 -5.78 4.19
CA MET A 219 -12.43 -6.50 3.26
C MET A 219 -12.42 -8.03 3.43
N ALA A 220 -11.26 -8.63 3.73
CA ALA A 220 -11.08 -10.08 3.66
C ALA A 220 -11.82 -10.82 4.78
N THR A 221 -12.55 -11.87 4.39
CA THR A 221 -13.17 -12.87 5.28
C THR A 221 -12.46 -14.22 5.23
N ARG A 222 -11.73 -14.46 4.14
CA ARG A 222 -10.90 -15.62 3.89
C ARG A 222 -9.73 -15.19 3.01
N ILE A 223 -8.55 -15.72 3.27
CA ILE A 223 -7.35 -15.48 2.47
C ILE A 223 -6.98 -16.76 1.74
N VAL A 224 -6.58 -16.64 0.49
CA VAL A 224 -6.09 -17.72 -0.34
C VAL A 224 -4.70 -17.31 -0.81
N ASP A 225 -3.70 -18.01 -0.29
CA ASP A 225 -2.29 -17.76 -0.56
C ASP A 225 -1.85 -18.62 -1.75
N LEU A 226 -1.38 -17.97 -2.81
CA LEU A 226 -0.80 -18.60 -3.99
C LEU A 226 0.72 -18.50 -3.92
N ASP A 227 1.35 -19.55 -3.40
CA ASP A 227 2.80 -19.72 -3.44
C ASP A 227 3.19 -20.98 -4.22
N ARG A 228 4.24 -20.88 -5.02
CA ARG A 228 4.84 -21.98 -5.80
C ARG A 228 3.85 -22.78 -6.67
N GLY A 229 2.72 -22.17 -7.06
CA GLY A 229 1.66 -22.81 -7.82
C GLY A 229 0.70 -23.68 -6.99
N LYS A 230 0.79 -23.63 -5.66
CA LYS A 230 -0.18 -24.24 -4.74
C LYS A 230 -1.09 -23.15 -4.19
N LEU A 231 -2.38 -23.46 -4.04
CA LEU A 231 -3.34 -22.61 -3.34
C LEU A 231 -3.56 -23.17 -1.94
N VAL A 232 -3.35 -22.33 -0.92
CA VAL A 232 -3.65 -22.67 0.48
C VAL A 232 -4.70 -21.69 1.00
N SER A 233 -5.83 -22.19 1.50
CA SER A 233 -6.92 -21.36 2.01
C SER A 233 -6.87 -21.26 3.53
N TRP A 234 -6.87 -20.01 4.01
CA TRP A 234 -6.80 -19.62 5.41
C TRP A 234 -8.11 -18.91 5.80
N PRO A 235 -8.94 -19.50 6.68
CA PRO A 235 -10.17 -18.86 7.16
C PRO A 235 -9.84 -17.73 8.15
N GLY A 236 -10.56 -16.60 8.07
CA GLY A 236 -10.43 -15.48 9.00
C GLY A 236 -9.81 -14.22 8.39
N ASN A 237 -9.38 -13.32 9.27
CA ASN A 237 -8.83 -12.00 8.91
C ASN A 237 -7.33 -12.07 8.56
N TYR A 238 -6.78 -10.94 8.10
CA TYR A 238 -5.37 -10.84 7.68
C TYR A 238 -4.36 -11.10 8.81
N GLU A 239 -4.67 -10.74 10.05
CA GLU A 239 -3.80 -10.96 11.21
C GLU A 239 -3.70 -12.45 11.58
N LEU A 240 -4.84 -13.16 11.60
CA LEU A 240 -4.89 -14.60 11.79
C LEU A 240 -4.11 -15.34 10.69
N TYR A 241 -4.22 -14.88 9.44
CA TYR A 241 -3.44 -15.41 8.33
C TYR A 241 -1.93 -15.22 8.53
N LEU A 242 -1.47 -14.02 8.90
CA LEU A 242 -0.04 -13.75 9.13
C LEU A 242 0.54 -14.67 10.21
N ALA A 243 -0.10 -14.75 11.38
CA ALA A 243 0.34 -15.61 12.47
C ALA A 243 0.31 -17.11 12.10
N SER A 244 -0.73 -17.54 11.37
CA SER A 244 -0.84 -18.93 10.91
C SER A 244 0.20 -19.28 9.85
N LYS A 245 0.54 -18.32 8.97
CA LYS A 245 1.57 -18.48 7.93
C LYS A 245 2.97 -18.51 8.53
N GLU A 246 3.27 -17.70 9.55
CA GLU A 246 4.55 -17.74 10.25
C GLU A 246 4.79 -19.11 10.90
N GLU A 247 3.82 -19.64 11.65
CA GLU A 247 3.95 -20.97 12.27
C GLU A 247 3.99 -22.08 11.21
N ALA A 248 3.26 -21.95 10.09
CA ALA A 248 3.34 -22.90 8.97
C ALA A 248 4.73 -22.90 8.29
N LEU A 249 5.32 -21.72 8.06
CA LEU A 249 6.68 -21.58 7.54
C LEU A 249 7.71 -22.16 8.52
N ARG A 250 7.57 -21.90 9.82
CA ARG A 250 8.41 -22.48 10.87
C ARG A 250 8.33 -24.01 10.91
N VAL A 251 7.14 -24.57 10.74
CA VAL A 251 6.94 -26.03 10.64
C VAL A 251 7.56 -26.58 9.34
N GLU A 252 7.44 -25.87 8.20
CA GLU A 252 8.11 -26.21 6.94
C GLU A 252 9.64 -26.19 7.11
N GLU A 253 10.22 -25.18 7.77
CA GLU A 253 11.64 -25.08 8.07
C GLU A 253 12.14 -26.24 8.94
N LEU A 254 11.41 -26.60 10.00
CA LEU A 254 11.75 -27.75 10.85
C LEU A 254 11.72 -29.06 10.07
N GLN A 255 10.71 -29.28 9.23
CA GLN A 255 10.61 -30.46 8.36
C GLN A 255 11.74 -30.49 7.31
N ASN A 256 12.09 -29.33 6.74
CA ASN A 256 13.21 -29.18 5.81
C ASN A 256 14.55 -29.47 6.49
N ALA A 257 14.78 -28.95 7.70
CA ALA A 257 16.00 -29.22 8.48
C ALA A 257 16.13 -30.70 8.87
N GLU A 258 15.03 -31.35 9.26
CA GLU A 258 15.02 -32.80 9.47
C GLU A 258 15.33 -33.58 8.19
N PHE A 259 14.76 -33.18 7.07
CA PHE A 259 14.97 -33.81 5.77
C PHE A 259 16.42 -33.67 5.31
N ASP A 260 17.00 -32.48 5.38
CA ASP A 260 18.39 -32.23 5.02
C ASP A 260 19.35 -32.99 5.93
N ARG A 261 19.01 -33.12 7.22
CA ARG A 261 19.74 -33.97 8.17
C ARG A 261 19.65 -35.45 7.79
N LYS A 262 18.49 -35.95 7.34
CA LYS A 262 18.31 -37.33 6.84
C LYS A 262 19.11 -37.54 5.54
N LEU A 263 19.03 -36.62 4.58
CA LEU A 263 19.78 -36.66 3.32
C LEU A 263 21.29 -36.65 3.56
N ALA A 264 21.79 -35.78 4.44
CA ALA A 264 23.21 -35.70 4.79
C ALA A 264 23.74 -37.01 5.41
N GLN A 265 22.93 -37.68 6.25
CA GLN A 265 23.29 -39.00 6.79
C GLN A 265 23.38 -40.08 5.69
N GLU A 266 22.45 -40.10 4.73
CA GLU A 266 22.49 -41.02 3.59
C GLU A 266 23.64 -40.71 2.61
N GLU A 267 23.99 -39.43 2.42
CA GLU A 267 25.17 -39.01 1.66
C GLU A 267 26.50 -39.43 2.32
N VAL A 268 26.59 -39.32 3.65
CA VAL A 268 27.76 -39.81 4.39
C VAL A 268 27.85 -41.35 4.29
N TRP A 269 26.71 -42.06 4.38
CA TRP A 269 26.65 -43.51 4.22
C TRP A 269 27.18 -43.97 2.85
N ILE A 270 26.78 -43.33 1.75
CA ILE A 270 27.28 -43.72 0.41
C ILE A 270 28.77 -43.39 0.21
N ARG A 271 29.27 -42.30 0.81
CA ARG A 271 30.70 -41.93 0.76
C ARG A 271 31.60 -42.88 1.56
N GLN A 272 31.10 -43.52 2.62
CA GLN A 272 31.89 -44.49 3.42
C GLN A 272 32.21 -45.82 2.68
N GLY A 273 31.69 -46.03 1.47
CA GLY A 273 32.39 -46.69 0.34
C GLY A 273 32.65 -48.20 0.37
N ILE A 274 33.06 -48.78 1.51
CA ILE A 274 33.67 -50.12 1.56
C ILE A 274 32.71 -51.19 2.14
N LYS A 275 31.83 -50.84 3.10
CA LYS A 275 30.83 -51.78 3.63
C LYS A 275 29.57 -51.90 2.75
N ALA A 276 29.13 -50.81 2.12
CA ALA A 276 27.92 -50.79 1.29
C ALA A 276 28.01 -51.71 0.04
N ARG A 277 29.21 -51.98 -0.48
CA ARG A 277 29.40 -52.84 -1.67
C ARG A 277 29.11 -54.34 -1.42
N ARG A 278 29.04 -54.80 -0.16
CA ARG A 278 28.81 -56.23 0.16
C ARG A 278 27.34 -56.62 0.36
N THR A 279 26.43 -55.65 0.47
CA THR A 279 24.98 -55.92 0.58
C THR A 279 24.22 -55.03 -0.39
N ARG A 280 23.61 -55.65 -1.40
CA ARG A 280 22.95 -55.05 -2.57
C ARG A 280 21.64 -54.33 -2.21
N ASN A 281 21.72 -53.28 -1.40
CA ASN A 281 20.57 -52.51 -0.92
C ASN A 281 20.11 -51.47 -1.97
N GLU A 282 19.73 -51.94 -3.17
CA GLU A 282 19.25 -51.11 -4.28
C GLU A 282 18.05 -50.22 -3.90
N GLY A 283 17.21 -50.68 -2.95
CA GLY A 283 16.10 -49.91 -2.41
C GLY A 283 16.56 -48.62 -1.69
N ARG A 284 17.64 -48.69 -0.89
CA ARG A 284 18.20 -47.52 -0.20
C ARG A 284 18.88 -46.54 -1.16
N VAL A 285 19.50 -47.06 -2.23
CA VAL A 285 20.05 -46.22 -3.31
C VAL A 285 18.93 -45.55 -4.13
N ARG A 286 17.81 -46.25 -4.38
CA ARG A 286 16.60 -45.64 -4.97
C ARG A 286 15.98 -44.59 -4.06
N ALA A 287 15.89 -44.83 -2.75
CA ALA A 287 15.44 -43.85 -1.77
C ALA A 287 16.34 -42.60 -1.77
N LEU A 288 17.67 -42.74 -1.72
CA LEU A 288 18.60 -41.60 -1.82
C LEU A 288 18.47 -40.85 -3.16
N LYS A 289 18.20 -41.54 -4.28
CA LYS A 289 17.89 -40.86 -5.54
C LYS A 289 16.58 -40.09 -5.48
N ALA A 290 15.54 -40.64 -4.86
CA ALA A 290 14.26 -39.95 -4.66
C ALA A 290 14.45 -38.70 -3.77
N LEU A 291 15.12 -38.82 -2.61
CA LEU A 291 15.42 -37.70 -1.73
C LEU A 291 16.24 -36.59 -2.44
N ARG A 292 17.11 -36.96 -3.39
CA ARG A 292 17.85 -35.99 -4.23
C ARG A 292 16.97 -35.30 -5.26
N MET A 293 16.07 -36.04 -5.94
CA MET A 293 15.10 -35.44 -6.87
C MET A 293 14.18 -34.49 -6.13
N GLU A 294 13.61 -34.95 -5.01
CA GLU A 294 12.75 -34.17 -4.13
C GLU A 294 13.46 -32.90 -3.63
N ARG A 295 14.74 -32.97 -3.26
CA ARG A 295 15.52 -31.76 -2.91
C ARG A 295 15.80 -30.83 -4.09
N SER A 296 15.97 -31.36 -5.31
CA SER A 296 16.17 -30.53 -6.51
C SER A 296 14.87 -29.94 -7.07
N GLU A 297 13.72 -30.54 -6.75
CA GLU A 297 12.38 -30.09 -7.13
C GLU A 297 11.79 -29.11 -6.10
N ARG A 298 12.33 -29.10 -4.86
CA ARG A 298 12.02 -28.07 -3.86
C ARG A 298 12.37 -26.67 -4.38
N ARG A 299 11.44 -25.77 -4.15
CA ARG A 299 11.61 -24.32 -4.32
C ARG A 299 11.88 -23.76 -2.92
N GLU A 300 13.00 -23.09 -2.70
CA GLU A 300 13.37 -22.58 -1.38
C GLU A 300 12.59 -21.29 -1.03
N VAL A 301 12.44 -21.01 0.28
CA VAL A 301 11.95 -19.70 0.74
C VAL A 301 13.15 -18.76 0.71
N MET A 302 13.02 -17.58 0.10
CA MET A 302 14.04 -16.54 0.24
C MET A 302 13.90 -15.93 1.64
N GLY A 303 14.94 -16.04 2.45
CA GLY A 303 14.95 -15.47 3.80
C GLY A 303 14.85 -13.94 3.78
N THR A 304 14.29 -13.38 4.85
CA THR A 304 14.21 -11.93 5.10
C THR A 304 15.60 -11.30 5.11
N ALA A 305 15.85 -10.31 4.25
CA ALA A 305 17.15 -9.68 4.08
C ALA A 305 17.41 -8.65 5.19
N LYS A 306 18.22 -9.00 6.19
CA LYS A 306 18.59 -8.05 7.27
C LYS A 306 19.76 -7.16 6.84
N MET A 307 19.50 -5.88 6.57
CA MET A 307 20.55 -4.87 6.41
C MET A 307 21.03 -4.34 7.77
N GLN A 308 22.36 -4.22 7.94
CA GLN A 308 22.99 -3.48 9.02
C GLN A 308 23.63 -2.21 8.46
N VAL A 309 23.53 -1.09 9.19
CA VAL A 309 24.03 0.22 8.78
C VAL A 309 24.97 0.79 9.84
N GLU A 310 26.09 1.37 9.39
CA GLU A 310 27.03 2.18 10.18
C GLU A 310 27.14 3.58 9.57
N GLU A 311 27.47 4.59 10.38
CA GLU A 311 27.36 6.02 10.04
C GLU A 311 28.28 6.52 8.90
N THR A 312 27.79 7.44 8.08
CA THR A 312 28.50 8.57 7.41
C THR A 312 27.49 9.38 6.56
N VAL A 313 27.60 10.69 6.25
CA VAL A 313 28.48 11.81 6.66
C VAL A 313 27.59 12.97 7.22
N ARG A 314 28.14 14.13 7.61
CA ARG A 314 27.38 15.32 8.04
C ARG A 314 27.13 16.34 6.92
N SER A 315 25.85 16.56 6.58
CA SER A 315 25.33 17.68 5.77
C SER A 315 24.59 18.71 6.65
N GLY A 316 24.21 19.85 6.08
CA GLY A 316 23.54 20.96 6.78
C GLY A 316 22.18 20.61 7.41
N LYS A 317 21.73 21.41 8.38
CA LYS A 317 20.54 21.11 9.20
C LYS A 317 19.21 21.32 8.48
N ILE A 318 19.12 22.32 7.59
CA ILE A 318 17.90 22.66 6.83
C ILE A 318 18.07 22.18 5.38
N VAL A 319 17.06 21.49 4.87
CA VAL A 319 17.02 20.90 3.52
C VAL A 319 16.12 21.74 2.61
N PHE A 320 14.92 22.09 3.08
CA PHE A 320 14.02 23.05 2.41
C PHE A 320 13.42 24.02 3.42
N ASP A 321 13.16 25.24 2.98
CA ASP A 321 12.48 26.27 3.76
C ASP A 321 11.54 27.03 2.82
N LEU A 322 10.24 26.92 3.06
CA LEU A 322 9.16 27.49 2.25
C LEU A 322 8.50 28.61 3.04
N GLU A 323 8.49 29.83 2.50
CA GLU A 323 7.84 31.01 3.11
C GLU A 323 6.68 31.48 2.22
N ASN A 324 5.44 31.34 2.70
CA ASN A 324 4.20 31.84 2.05
C ASN A 324 4.12 31.53 0.55
N VAL A 325 4.47 30.30 0.17
CA VAL A 325 4.56 29.86 -1.22
C VAL A 325 3.17 29.73 -1.82
N ASN A 326 2.99 30.36 -2.98
CA ASN A 326 1.76 30.30 -3.78
C ASN A 326 2.09 29.83 -5.19
N TYR A 327 1.25 28.96 -5.74
CA TYR A 327 1.36 28.49 -7.12
C TYR A 327 0.01 28.11 -7.73
N GLN A 328 -0.24 28.56 -8.96
CA GLN A 328 -1.44 28.26 -9.73
C GLN A 328 -1.11 27.76 -11.14
N VAL A 329 -1.96 26.89 -11.70
CA VAL A 329 -1.87 26.39 -13.07
C VAL A 329 -3.23 26.53 -13.72
N ASP A 330 -3.30 27.19 -14.88
CA ASP A 330 -4.53 27.36 -15.67
C ASP A 330 -5.75 27.87 -14.86
N GLY A 331 -5.50 28.78 -13.91
CA GLY A 331 -6.49 29.34 -13.00
C GLY A 331 -6.85 28.48 -11.78
N LYS A 332 -6.36 27.24 -11.70
CA LYS A 332 -6.50 26.36 -10.52
C LYS A 332 -5.35 26.62 -9.55
N VAL A 333 -5.68 27.07 -8.34
CA VAL A 333 -4.70 27.23 -7.25
C VAL A 333 -4.31 25.86 -6.70
N LEU A 334 -3.02 25.53 -6.76
CA LEU A 334 -2.47 24.23 -6.32
C LEU A 334 -1.74 24.33 -4.97
N VAL A 335 -1.14 25.48 -4.68
CA VAL A 335 -0.50 25.79 -3.38
C VAL A 335 -0.90 27.21 -3.02
N LYS A 336 -1.39 27.42 -1.80
CA LYS A 336 -1.78 28.74 -1.28
C LYS A 336 -1.16 29.00 0.09
N ASP A 337 -0.42 30.10 0.19
CA ASP A 337 0.20 30.63 1.42
C ASP A 337 0.94 29.55 2.26
N PHE A 338 1.53 28.55 1.61
CA PHE A 338 2.13 27.41 2.28
C PHE A 338 3.50 27.77 2.88
N THR A 339 3.67 27.47 4.15
CA THR A 339 4.91 27.69 4.90
C THR A 339 5.28 26.42 5.63
N ALA A 340 6.49 25.90 5.38
CA ALA A 340 7.00 24.67 6.00
C ALA A 340 8.53 24.65 5.95
N GLN A 341 9.16 24.04 6.96
CA GLN A 341 10.60 23.86 7.04
C GLN A 341 10.92 22.38 7.14
N VAL A 342 11.71 21.87 6.20
CA VAL A 342 12.18 20.49 6.16
C VAL A 342 13.62 20.45 6.65
N GLN A 343 13.85 19.74 7.75
CA GLN A 343 15.15 19.49 8.33
C GLN A 343 15.74 18.17 7.81
N ARG A 344 17.01 17.94 8.18
CA ARG A 344 17.73 16.74 7.78
C ARG A 344 17.33 15.54 8.64
N GLY A 345 16.90 14.46 7.97
CA GLY A 345 16.45 13.22 8.61
C GLY A 345 14.93 13.12 8.72
N ASP A 346 14.21 14.20 8.42
CA ASP A 346 12.75 14.21 8.36
C ASP A 346 12.28 13.23 7.27
N LYS A 347 11.29 12.41 7.63
CA LYS A 347 10.57 11.51 6.71
C LYS A 347 9.16 12.09 6.58
N ILE A 348 8.81 12.66 5.44
CA ILE A 348 7.57 13.44 5.24
C ILE A 348 6.69 12.80 4.18
N ALA A 349 5.42 12.52 4.49
CA ALA A 349 4.42 12.07 3.53
C ALA A 349 3.61 13.24 2.95
N LEU A 350 3.46 13.26 1.63
CA LEU A 350 2.54 14.15 0.90
C LEU A 350 1.29 13.35 0.53
N VAL A 351 0.19 13.61 1.25
CA VAL A 351 -1.07 12.85 1.13
C VAL A 351 -2.18 13.75 0.62
N GLY A 352 -2.96 13.27 -0.35
CA GLY A 352 -4.12 14.01 -0.87
C GLY A 352 -4.61 13.52 -2.23
N PRO A 353 -5.78 14.03 -2.68
CA PRO A 353 -6.46 13.54 -3.86
C PRO A 353 -5.67 13.74 -5.16
N ASN A 354 -5.95 12.92 -6.16
CA ASN A 354 -5.20 12.98 -7.41
C ASN A 354 -5.41 14.33 -8.14
N GLY A 355 -4.31 14.95 -8.58
CA GLY A 355 -4.34 16.28 -9.20
C GLY A 355 -4.52 17.46 -8.22
N CYS A 356 -4.26 17.27 -6.92
CA CYS A 356 -4.20 18.36 -5.94
C CYS A 356 -2.88 19.17 -5.96
N GLY A 357 -1.80 18.59 -6.51
CA GLY A 357 -0.50 19.28 -6.65
C GLY A 357 0.71 18.62 -5.96
N LYS A 358 0.62 17.38 -5.43
CA LYS A 358 1.72 16.66 -4.73
C LYS A 358 3.06 16.74 -5.50
N THR A 359 3.11 16.16 -6.70
CA THR A 359 4.27 16.21 -7.61
C THR A 359 4.66 17.64 -8.03
N THR A 360 3.71 18.57 -8.07
CA THR A 360 3.96 19.99 -8.38
C THR A 360 4.71 20.69 -7.24
N LEU A 361 4.33 20.42 -5.98
CA LEU A 361 5.04 20.92 -4.80
C LEU A 361 6.49 20.38 -4.77
N LEU A 362 6.69 19.10 -5.04
CA LEU A 362 8.03 18.52 -5.18
C LEU A 362 8.87 19.25 -6.25
N LYS A 363 8.29 19.55 -7.42
CA LYS A 363 8.96 20.31 -8.48
C LYS A 363 9.27 21.77 -8.11
N LEU A 364 8.43 22.40 -7.29
CA LEU A 364 8.68 23.74 -6.72
C LEU A 364 9.83 23.69 -5.70
N MET A 365 9.81 22.73 -4.76
CA MET A 365 10.87 22.53 -3.76
C MET A 365 12.24 22.29 -4.42
N LEU A 366 12.27 21.48 -5.48
CA LEU A 366 13.47 21.21 -6.28
C LEU A 366 13.92 22.38 -7.18
N GLY A 367 13.18 23.49 -7.21
CA GLY A 367 13.47 24.64 -8.09
C GLY A 367 13.30 24.36 -9.59
N GLN A 368 12.65 23.26 -9.97
CA GLN A 368 12.31 22.94 -11.37
C GLN A 368 11.16 23.82 -11.88
N LEU A 369 10.28 24.24 -10.96
CA LEU A 369 9.25 25.26 -11.18
C LEU A 369 9.54 26.49 -10.30
N LYS A 370 9.10 27.67 -10.75
CA LYS A 370 9.11 28.88 -9.95
C LYS A 370 7.73 29.09 -9.33
N ALA A 371 7.69 29.44 -8.04
CA ALA A 371 6.47 29.89 -7.38
C ALA A 371 6.03 31.25 -7.94
N ASP A 372 4.72 31.52 -7.92
CA ASP A 372 4.16 32.80 -8.36
C ASP A 372 4.37 33.89 -7.30
N SER A 373 4.32 33.51 -6.03
CA SER A 373 4.76 34.34 -4.90
C SER A 373 5.25 33.48 -3.72
N GLY A 374 5.85 34.14 -2.72
CA GLY A 374 6.57 33.49 -1.61
C GLY A 374 8.04 33.25 -1.93
N LYS A 375 8.73 32.49 -1.07
CA LYS A 375 10.11 32.05 -1.29
C LYS A 375 10.25 30.55 -1.06
N VAL A 376 11.03 29.90 -1.90
CA VAL A 376 11.52 28.54 -1.70
C VAL A 376 13.03 28.62 -1.57
N HIS A 377 13.57 28.31 -0.40
CA HIS A 377 15.00 28.13 -0.19
C HIS A 377 15.33 26.64 -0.17
N CYS A 378 16.36 26.28 -0.92
CA CYS A 378 16.81 24.92 -1.14
C CYS A 378 18.24 24.79 -0.61
N GLY A 379 18.49 23.77 0.21
CA GLY A 379 19.76 23.56 0.88
C GLY A 379 20.95 23.45 -0.07
N THR A 380 22.13 23.90 0.36
CA THR A 380 23.34 23.76 -0.46
C THR A 380 23.87 22.33 -0.42
N LYS A 381 24.32 21.81 -1.58
CA LYS A 381 24.84 20.44 -1.76
C LYS A 381 23.82 19.31 -1.53
N LEU A 382 22.59 19.45 -2.04
CA LEU A 382 21.65 18.34 -2.11
C LEU A 382 22.00 17.38 -3.25
N GLU A 383 22.08 16.10 -2.91
CA GLU A 383 22.23 14.98 -3.83
C GLU A 383 20.89 14.24 -3.84
N VAL A 384 20.09 14.49 -4.89
CA VAL A 384 18.68 14.09 -4.95
C VAL A 384 18.53 12.78 -5.71
N ALA A 385 18.05 11.74 -5.01
CA ALA A 385 17.54 10.52 -5.62
C ALA A 385 16.02 10.66 -5.82
N TYR A 386 15.57 10.78 -7.08
CA TYR A 386 14.15 10.89 -7.41
C TYR A 386 13.66 9.59 -8.06
N PHE A 387 12.65 8.96 -7.46
CA PHE A 387 11.88 7.86 -8.05
C PHE A 387 10.62 8.43 -8.72
N ASP A 388 10.59 8.32 -10.05
CA ASP A 388 9.45 8.68 -10.91
C ASP A 388 9.19 7.47 -11.82
N GLN A 389 7.95 6.98 -11.85
CA GLN A 389 7.54 5.87 -12.72
C GLN A 389 7.85 6.16 -14.20
N HIS A 390 7.99 7.43 -14.60
CA HIS A 390 8.25 7.85 -15.97
C HIS A 390 9.70 8.25 -16.29
N ARG A 391 10.63 8.31 -15.31
CA ARG A 391 12.01 8.81 -15.55
C ARG A 391 13.13 7.80 -15.35
N ALA A 392 12.86 6.68 -14.70
CA ALA A 392 13.88 5.68 -14.44
C ALA A 392 13.89 4.63 -15.57
N GLU A 393 14.64 4.92 -16.64
CA GLU A 393 14.77 4.00 -17.77
C GLU A 393 15.68 2.80 -17.42
N LEU A 394 15.14 1.60 -17.60
CA LEU A 394 15.89 0.35 -17.71
C LEU A 394 16.05 0.00 -19.18
N ASP A 395 17.23 -0.45 -19.58
CA ASP A 395 17.47 -1.01 -20.91
C ASP A 395 16.81 -2.40 -20.97
N PRO A 396 15.75 -2.61 -21.77
CA PRO A 396 14.96 -3.84 -21.77
C PRO A 396 15.72 -5.04 -22.36
N GLU A 397 16.76 -4.80 -23.15
CA GLU A 397 17.57 -5.84 -23.79
C GLU A 397 18.74 -6.30 -22.91
N ARG A 398 19.20 -5.45 -21.99
CA ARG A 398 20.24 -5.82 -21.00
C ARG A 398 19.68 -6.72 -19.89
N THR A 399 20.57 -7.47 -19.26
CA THR A 399 20.23 -8.28 -18.08
C THR A 399 19.90 -7.40 -16.87
N VAL A 400 19.26 -7.98 -15.85
CA VAL A 400 19.05 -7.35 -14.53
C VAL A 400 20.38 -6.87 -13.93
N MET A 401 21.40 -7.73 -13.96
CA MET A 401 22.74 -7.45 -13.46
C MET A 401 23.41 -6.29 -14.22
N ASP A 402 23.35 -6.29 -15.56
CA ASP A 402 23.97 -5.25 -16.39
C ASP A 402 23.26 -3.89 -16.29
N ASN A 403 21.94 -3.89 -16.05
CA ASN A 403 21.17 -2.67 -15.82
C ASN A 403 21.56 -1.95 -14.52
N LEU A 404 22.06 -2.71 -13.54
CA LEU A 404 22.45 -2.23 -12.22
C LEU A 404 23.93 -1.84 -12.15
N ALA A 405 24.81 -2.68 -12.69
CA ALA A 405 26.26 -2.56 -12.53
C ALA A 405 26.99 -2.05 -13.79
N GLU A 406 26.26 -1.85 -14.90
CA GLU A 406 26.79 -1.33 -16.17
C GLU A 406 27.98 -2.13 -16.72
N GLY A 407 27.93 -3.46 -16.55
CA GLY A 407 28.97 -4.41 -16.96
C GLY A 407 30.05 -4.71 -15.92
N LYS A 408 29.95 -4.16 -14.69
CA LYS A 408 30.82 -4.50 -13.56
C LYS A 408 30.27 -5.71 -12.77
N GLN A 409 31.14 -6.43 -12.06
CA GLN A 409 30.74 -7.52 -11.14
C GLN A 409 30.53 -7.05 -9.68
N GLU A 410 30.91 -5.81 -9.38
CA GLU A 410 30.76 -5.19 -8.07
C GLU A 410 30.08 -3.83 -8.17
N VAL A 411 29.31 -3.49 -7.13
CA VAL A 411 28.63 -2.20 -6.93
C VAL A 411 29.04 -1.59 -5.60
N MET A 412 29.09 -0.26 -5.55
CA MET A 412 29.40 0.49 -4.35
C MET A 412 28.10 0.75 -3.57
N VAL A 413 27.96 0.15 -2.40
CA VAL A 413 26.83 0.34 -1.48
C VAL A 413 27.36 1.06 -0.24
N ASN A 414 26.87 2.27 0.03
CA ASN A 414 27.30 3.09 1.18
C ASN A 414 28.84 3.18 1.33
N GLY A 415 29.54 3.34 0.20
CA GLY A 415 31.00 3.44 0.15
C GLY A 415 31.78 2.11 0.23
N ARG A 416 31.11 0.96 0.37
CA ARG A 416 31.74 -0.38 0.38
C ARG A 416 31.49 -1.10 -0.96
N SER A 417 32.50 -1.77 -1.50
CA SER A 417 32.31 -2.62 -2.68
C SER A 417 31.64 -3.93 -2.30
N ARG A 418 30.59 -4.33 -3.04
CA ARG A 418 29.84 -5.57 -2.83
C ARG A 418 29.51 -6.23 -4.17
N HIS A 419 29.59 -7.56 -4.21
CA HIS A 419 29.30 -8.32 -5.42
C HIS A 419 27.82 -8.20 -5.84
N VAL A 420 27.56 -7.96 -7.14
CA VAL A 420 26.25 -7.57 -7.65
C VAL A 420 25.16 -8.61 -7.38
N LEU A 421 25.47 -9.91 -7.55
CA LEU A 421 24.49 -10.97 -7.24
C LEU A 421 24.10 -10.99 -5.76
N GLY A 422 25.03 -10.66 -4.86
CA GLY A 422 24.77 -10.62 -3.41
C GLY A 422 23.96 -9.39 -2.98
N TYR A 423 23.99 -8.31 -3.76
CA TYR A 423 23.12 -7.15 -3.56
C TYR A 423 21.73 -7.38 -4.18
N LEU A 424 21.66 -7.96 -5.38
CA LEU A 424 20.40 -8.34 -6.01
C LEU A 424 19.62 -9.40 -5.19
N GLN A 425 20.30 -10.25 -4.43
CA GLN A 425 19.67 -11.17 -3.48
C GLN A 425 18.96 -10.45 -2.33
N ASP A 426 19.49 -9.33 -1.82
CA ASP A 426 18.78 -8.50 -0.82
C ASP A 426 17.48 -7.94 -1.40
N PHE A 427 17.48 -7.61 -2.69
CA PHE A 427 16.29 -7.27 -3.49
C PHE A 427 15.55 -8.50 -4.02
N LEU A 428 15.63 -9.64 -3.34
CA LEU A 428 14.84 -10.86 -3.62
C LEU A 428 14.95 -11.40 -5.07
N PHE A 429 16.02 -11.07 -5.80
CA PHE A 429 16.27 -11.63 -7.14
C PHE A 429 17.03 -12.95 -7.05
N HIS A 430 16.46 -14.00 -7.64
CA HIS A 430 17.14 -15.29 -7.74
C HIS A 430 18.33 -15.20 -8.71
N PRO A 431 19.49 -15.85 -8.45
CA PRO A 431 20.66 -15.74 -9.32
C PRO A 431 20.41 -16.05 -10.81
N LYS A 432 19.47 -16.97 -11.12
CA LYS A 432 19.02 -17.21 -12.50
C LYS A 432 18.28 -16.00 -13.11
N ARG A 433 17.39 -15.32 -12.36
CA ARG A 433 16.67 -14.13 -12.82
C ARG A 433 17.58 -12.92 -12.96
N ALA A 434 18.61 -12.80 -12.12
CA ALA A 434 19.63 -11.75 -12.24
C ALA A 434 20.36 -11.75 -13.61
N MET A 435 20.40 -12.90 -14.30
CA MET A 435 20.98 -13.04 -15.64
C MET A 435 19.96 -12.96 -16.79
N THR A 436 18.66 -12.79 -16.50
CA THR A 436 17.63 -12.65 -17.56
C THR A 436 17.50 -11.20 -18.05
N PRO A 437 17.15 -10.97 -19.33
CA PRO A 437 16.85 -9.63 -19.85
C PRO A 437 15.67 -8.97 -19.14
N VAL A 438 15.72 -7.64 -18.94
CA VAL A 438 14.68 -6.90 -18.21
C VAL A 438 13.29 -7.00 -18.85
N LYS A 439 13.19 -7.17 -20.18
CA LYS A 439 11.90 -7.42 -20.87
C LYS A 439 11.16 -8.68 -20.42
N ALA A 440 11.82 -9.62 -19.74
CA ALA A 440 11.23 -10.85 -19.22
C ALA A 440 10.82 -10.76 -17.73
N LEU A 441 10.91 -9.57 -17.13
CA LEU A 441 10.45 -9.29 -15.77
C LEU A 441 9.00 -8.81 -15.76
N SER A 442 8.29 -9.16 -14.68
CA SER A 442 7.00 -8.55 -14.32
C SER A 442 7.14 -7.07 -13.92
N GLY A 443 6.03 -6.33 -13.88
CA GLY A 443 6.02 -4.92 -13.45
C GLY A 443 6.65 -4.71 -12.08
N GLY A 444 6.24 -5.49 -11.08
CA GLY A 444 6.83 -5.43 -9.73
C GLY A 444 8.30 -5.80 -9.66
N GLU A 445 8.78 -6.80 -10.42
CA GLU A 445 10.22 -7.08 -10.53
C GLU A 445 10.98 -5.91 -11.19
N ARG A 446 10.39 -5.22 -12.17
CA ARG A 446 11.00 -4.02 -12.76
C ARG A 446 11.06 -2.88 -11.76
N ASN A 447 10.00 -2.62 -11.01
CA ASN A 447 9.99 -1.60 -9.94
C ASN A 447 11.01 -1.93 -8.84
N ARG A 448 11.14 -3.20 -8.45
CA ARG A 448 12.16 -3.66 -7.49
C ARG A 448 13.59 -3.45 -8.00
N LEU A 449 13.85 -3.67 -9.30
CA LEU A 449 15.14 -3.35 -9.92
C LEU A 449 15.39 -1.83 -10.00
N LEU A 450 14.36 -1.02 -10.20
CA LEU A 450 14.46 0.44 -10.15
C LEU A 450 14.82 0.94 -8.76
N LEU A 451 14.20 0.40 -7.71
CA LEU A 451 14.56 0.68 -6.31
C LEU A 451 16.03 0.28 -6.04
N ALA A 452 16.44 -0.92 -6.44
CA ALA A 452 17.83 -1.36 -6.33
C ALA A 452 18.81 -0.38 -7.03
N LYS A 453 18.47 0.10 -8.23
CA LYS A 453 19.28 1.07 -8.97
C LYS A 453 19.27 2.47 -8.35
N LEU A 454 18.21 2.84 -7.64
CA LEU A 454 18.08 4.11 -6.93
C LEU A 454 18.99 4.13 -5.69
N PHE A 455 18.93 3.09 -4.85
CA PHE A 455 19.69 2.99 -3.60
C PHE A 455 21.21 2.79 -3.80
N LEU A 456 21.68 2.50 -5.01
CA LEU A 456 23.11 2.56 -5.35
C LEU A 456 23.63 3.99 -5.58
N LYS A 457 22.77 4.98 -5.80
CA LYS A 457 23.20 6.36 -5.99
C LYS A 457 23.43 7.01 -4.63
N PRO A 458 24.59 7.64 -4.38
CA PRO A 458 24.75 8.48 -3.19
C PRO A 458 23.70 9.60 -3.26
N SER A 459 22.96 9.76 -2.18
CA SER A 459 21.92 10.76 -2.02
C SER A 459 21.81 11.18 -0.56
N ASN A 460 21.40 12.42 -0.33
CA ASN A 460 21.04 12.93 0.99
C ASN A 460 19.57 13.38 1.07
N LEU A 461 18.88 13.41 -0.07
CA LEU A 461 17.45 13.58 -0.22
C LEU A 461 16.91 12.46 -1.12
N LEU A 462 16.00 11.67 -0.60
CA LEU A 462 15.24 10.66 -1.33
C LEU A 462 13.83 11.19 -1.58
N ILE A 463 13.38 11.14 -2.83
CA ILE A 463 12.02 11.49 -3.23
C ILE A 463 11.38 10.27 -3.88
N LEU A 464 10.29 9.79 -3.29
CA LEU A 464 9.56 8.63 -3.75
C LEU A 464 8.16 9.06 -4.19
N ASP A 465 7.95 9.28 -5.50
CA ASP A 465 6.63 9.61 -6.04
C ASP A 465 5.87 8.31 -6.38
N GLU A 466 4.86 7.98 -5.58
CA GLU A 466 3.96 6.82 -5.74
C GLU A 466 4.70 5.45 -5.83
N PRO A 467 5.63 5.12 -4.89
CA PRO A 467 6.53 3.98 -5.00
C PRO A 467 5.87 2.63 -4.71
N THR A 468 4.74 2.64 -4.00
CA THR A 468 4.01 1.44 -3.53
C THR A 468 3.21 0.76 -4.64
N ASN A 469 2.96 1.45 -5.77
CA ASN A 469 2.20 0.88 -6.88
C ASN A 469 2.96 -0.29 -7.54
N ASP A 470 2.21 -1.35 -7.86
CA ASP A 470 2.66 -2.59 -8.48
C ASP A 470 3.74 -3.37 -7.71
N LEU A 471 4.01 -3.02 -6.44
CA LEU A 471 4.85 -3.79 -5.53
C LEU A 471 4.04 -4.89 -4.83
N ASP A 472 4.67 -6.05 -4.61
CA ASP A 472 4.12 -7.08 -3.73
C ASP A 472 4.46 -6.80 -2.27
N VAL A 473 3.68 -7.42 -1.36
CA VAL A 473 3.79 -7.23 0.11
C VAL A 473 5.23 -7.41 0.62
N GLU A 474 5.96 -8.41 0.10
CA GLU A 474 7.38 -8.64 0.42
C GLU A 474 8.30 -7.46 0.01
N THR A 475 8.01 -6.79 -1.11
CA THR A 475 8.79 -5.60 -1.53
C THR A 475 8.35 -4.34 -0.79
N LEU A 476 7.09 -4.25 -0.37
CA LEU A 476 6.61 -3.18 0.50
C LEU A 476 7.31 -3.25 1.86
N GLU A 477 7.37 -4.43 2.50
CA GLU A 477 8.19 -4.69 3.70
C GLU A 477 9.65 -4.26 3.50
N LEU A 478 10.29 -4.71 2.41
CA LEU A 478 11.68 -4.34 2.11
C LEU A 478 11.86 -2.82 1.92
N LEU A 479 10.89 -2.14 1.31
CA LEU A 479 10.92 -0.70 1.12
C LEU A 479 10.69 0.05 2.45
N GLU A 480 9.84 -0.45 3.35
CA GLU A 480 9.67 0.07 4.71
C GLU A 480 11.01 0.01 5.46
N GLU A 481 11.70 -1.12 5.46
CA GLU A 481 13.03 -1.27 6.09
C GLU A 481 14.10 -0.35 5.47
N MET A 482 14.08 -0.17 4.14
CA MET A 482 15.01 0.72 3.44
C MET A 482 14.75 2.21 3.70
N VAL A 483 13.48 2.62 3.77
CA VAL A 483 13.10 3.99 4.12
C VAL A 483 13.38 4.26 5.59
N ASP A 484 13.16 3.29 6.48
CA ASP A 484 13.41 3.48 7.90
C ASP A 484 14.92 3.63 8.20
N SER A 485 15.74 2.77 7.62
CA SER A 485 17.20 2.81 7.78
C SER A 485 17.91 3.97 7.05
N TYR A 486 17.21 4.73 6.19
CA TYR A 486 17.79 5.84 5.44
C TYR A 486 18.02 7.09 6.32
N GLN A 487 19.29 7.50 6.43
CA GLN A 487 19.76 8.62 7.26
C GLN A 487 19.70 10.00 6.58
N GLY A 488 19.14 10.07 5.37
CA GLY A 488 18.85 11.33 4.67
C GLY A 488 17.41 11.79 4.93
N THR A 489 17.00 12.88 4.29
CA THR A 489 15.59 13.31 4.29
C THR A 489 14.82 12.50 3.26
N VAL A 490 13.60 12.08 3.58
CA VAL A 490 12.70 11.36 2.67
C VAL A 490 11.45 12.18 2.43
N LEU A 491 11.12 12.44 1.17
CA LEU A 491 9.82 12.98 0.75
C LEU A 491 9.06 11.87 0.01
N LEU A 492 7.99 11.38 0.63
CA LEU A 492 7.18 10.28 0.14
C LEU A 492 5.84 10.80 -0.38
N VAL A 493 5.43 10.37 -1.58
CA VAL A 493 4.05 10.45 -2.04
C VAL A 493 3.52 9.03 -2.08
N SER A 494 2.50 8.70 -1.27
CA SER A 494 1.86 7.39 -1.29
C SER A 494 0.40 7.50 -0.88
N HIS A 495 -0.40 6.56 -1.37
CA HIS A 495 -1.79 6.35 -0.94
C HIS A 495 -1.94 5.14 -0.01
N ASP A 496 -0.89 4.34 0.21
CA ASP A 496 -0.89 3.25 1.20
C ASP A 496 -0.74 3.82 2.60
N ARG A 497 -1.82 3.70 3.40
CA ARG A 497 -1.92 4.23 4.76
C ARG A 497 -0.94 3.56 5.73
N GLN A 498 -0.77 2.24 5.60
CA GLN A 498 0.08 1.46 6.50
C GLN A 498 1.55 1.75 6.22
N PHE A 499 1.91 1.86 4.93
CA PHE A 499 3.25 2.25 4.50
C PHE A 499 3.60 3.66 4.99
N VAL A 500 2.67 4.62 4.90
CA VAL A 500 2.88 5.97 5.44
C VAL A 500 3.07 5.91 6.96
N ASP A 501 2.16 5.31 7.72
CA ASP A 501 2.30 5.16 9.18
C ASP A 501 3.65 4.57 9.63
N ASN A 502 4.11 3.51 8.95
CA ASN A 502 5.32 2.79 9.34
C ASN A 502 6.61 3.56 9.01
N SER A 503 6.56 4.51 8.08
CA SER A 503 7.76 5.07 7.42
C SER A 503 8.02 6.56 7.66
N VAL A 504 7.06 7.30 8.24
CA VAL A 504 7.03 8.76 8.20
C VAL A 504 6.87 9.40 9.58
N THR A 505 7.49 10.56 9.77
CA THR A 505 7.44 11.36 11.00
C THR A 505 6.48 12.55 10.92
N GLU A 506 6.17 13.03 9.72
CA GLU A 506 5.26 14.17 9.49
C GLU A 506 4.42 13.97 8.22
N CYS A 507 3.12 14.25 8.29
CA CYS A 507 2.20 14.14 7.15
C CYS A 507 1.69 15.52 6.70
N TRP A 508 1.87 15.84 5.42
CA TRP A 508 1.32 17.02 4.74
C TRP A 508 0.06 16.62 3.96
N ILE A 509 -1.10 17.01 4.50
CA ILE A 509 -2.41 16.70 3.90
C ILE A 509 -2.85 17.87 3.00
N PHE A 510 -3.04 17.58 1.72
CA PHE A 510 -3.63 18.50 0.75
C PHE A 510 -5.15 18.43 0.85
N GLU A 511 -5.78 19.51 1.32
CA GLU A 511 -7.23 19.58 1.53
C GLU A 511 -8.02 20.05 0.29
N GLY A 512 -7.32 20.34 -0.81
CA GLY A 512 -7.86 20.94 -2.02
C GLY A 512 -7.82 22.47 -1.99
N ASN A 513 -8.14 23.10 -3.13
CA ASN A 513 -8.14 24.57 -3.30
C ASN A 513 -6.84 25.29 -2.85
N GLY A 514 -5.70 24.59 -2.97
CA GLY A 514 -4.38 25.07 -2.56
C GLY A 514 -4.07 24.98 -1.07
N GLN A 515 -4.99 24.52 -0.22
CA GLN A 515 -4.73 24.37 1.22
C GLN A 515 -3.95 23.09 1.51
N ILE A 516 -2.85 23.24 2.25
CA ILE A 516 -1.99 22.16 2.73
C ILE A 516 -1.84 22.36 4.23
N SER A 517 -2.13 21.32 5.02
CA SER A 517 -1.99 21.32 6.48
C SER A 517 -0.96 20.25 6.87
N SER A 518 0.04 20.62 7.69
CA SER A 518 1.02 19.69 8.27
C SER A 518 0.55 19.15 9.62
N PHE A 519 0.86 17.88 9.88
CA PHE A 519 0.55 17.17 11.11
C PHE A 519 1.73 16.27 11.49
N VAL A 520 2.01 16.16 12.79
CA VAL A 520 3.07 15.27 13.30
C VAL A 520 2.49 13.85 13.46
N GLY A 521 3.26 12.83 13.06
CA GLY A 521 2.86 11.42 13.10
C GLY A 521 2.44 10.85 11.74
N GLY A 522 1.84 9.67 11.78
CA GLY A 522 1.40 8.91 10.61
C GLY A 522 0.14 9.46 9.94
N TYR A 523 -0.40 8.70 8.98
CA TYR A 523 -1.66 9.00 8.32
C TYR A 523 -2.83 8.98 9.32
N TYR A 524 -2.89 8.00 10.21
CA TYR A 524 -4.00 7.88 11.17
C TYR A 524 -3.94 8.97 12.24
N ASP A 525 -2.75 9.31 12.75
CA ASP A 525 -2.56 10.43 13.69
C ASP A 525 -3.00 11.76 13.08
N ALA A 526 -2.54 12.04 11.86
CA ALA A 526 -2.91 13.24 11.11
C ALA A 526 -4.42 13.28 10.81
N HIS A 527 -5.04 12.14 10.52
CA HIS A 527 -6.48 12.05 10.32
C HIS A 527 -7.28 12.32 11.61
N GLN A 528 -6.80 11.84 12.77
CA GLN A 528 -7.43 12.12 14.06
C GLN A 528 -7.29 13.60 14.44
N GLN A 529 -6.07 14.16 14.38
CA GLN A 529 -5.82 15.59 14.60
C GLN A 529 -6.67 16.46 13.67
N ARG A 530 -6.86 16.06 12.41
CA ARG A 530 -7.76 16.73 11.45
C ARG A 530 -9.23 16.64 11.85
N ALA A 531 -9.69 15.50 12.37
CA ALA A 531 -11.06 15.34 12.86
C ALA A 531 -11.36 16.26 14.06
N GLU A 532 -10.39 16.43 14.95
CA GLU A 532 -10.46 17.34 16.10
C GLU A 532 -10.31 18.82 15.70
N ALA A 533 -9.53 19.14 14.67
CA ALA A 533 -9.34 20.50 14.16
C ALA A 533 -10.53 21.03 13.32
N LYS A 534 -11.27 20.15 12.62
CA LYS A 534 -12.43 20.52 11.79
C LYS A 534 -13.52 21.32 12.55
N PRO A 535 -14.02 20.91 13.74
CA PRO A 535 -15.00 21.71 14.47
C PRO A 535 -14.42 23.06 14.93
N ILE A 536 -13.14 23.14 15.28
CA ILE A 536 -12.48 24.38 15.70
C ILE A 536 -12.42 25.39 14.53
N ARG A 537 -11.99 24.96 13.34
CA ARG A 537 -11.99 25.80 12.12
C ARG A 537 -13.40 26.23 11.70
N GLN A 538 -14.42 25.39 11.83
CA GLN A 538 -15.80 25.78 11.49
C GLN A 538 -16.39 26.82 12.46
N VAL A 539 -16.02 26.77 13.75
CA VAL A 539 -16.39 27.80 14.73
C VAL A 539 -15.64 29.11 14.44
N ALA A 540 -14.35 29.06 14.09
CA ALA A 540 -13.57 30.23 13.72
C ALA A 540 -14.12 30.92 12.44
N ALA A 541 -14.39 30.17 11.38
CA ALA A 541 -14.90 30.70 10.10
C ALA A 541 -16.27 31.42 10.26
N LYS A 542 -17.18 30.86 11.07
CA LYS A 542 -18.46 31.52 11.39
C LYS A 542 -18.31 32.83 12.18
N VAL A 543 -17.20 33.01 12.90
CA VAL A 543 -16.88 34.25 13.64
C VAL A 543 -16.22 35.31 12.74
N GLU A 544 -15.62 34.91 11.61
CA GLU A 544 -15.08 35.84 10.61
C GLU A 544 -16.15 36.32 9.62
N GLU A 545 -17.03 35.45 9.11
CA GLU A 545 -18.13 35.85 8.20
C GLU A 545 -19.13 36.84 8.84
N THR A 546 -19.19 36.93 10.17
CA THR A 546 -20.08 37.86 10.89
C THR A 546 -19.46 39.24 11.19
N LYS A 547 -18.26 39.55 10.69
CA LYS A 547 -17.55 40.82 10.96
C LYS A 547 -17.23 41.66 9.71
N SER A 548 -18.24 41.92 8.86
CA SER A 548 -18.13 42.85 7.73
C SER A 548 -18.98 44.13 7.87
N ALA A 549 -18.75 44.92 8.93
CA ALA A 549 -19.21 46.32 9.01
C ALA A 549 -18.28 47.15 9.91
N PRO A 550 -17.82 48.36 9.49
CA PRO A 550 -16.83 49.12 10.25
C PRO A 550 -17.48 50.04 11.30
N VAL A 551 -17.17 49.83 12.59
CA VAL A 551 -17.46 50.80 13.66
C VAL A 551 -16.19 51.13 14.42
N LYS A 552 -15.94 52.44 14.61
CA LYS A 552 -14.74 52.96 15.26
C LYS A 552 -14.75 52.74 16.78
N SER A 553 -13.57 52.41 17.30
CA SER A 553 -13.08 52.74 18.65
C SER A 553 -13.97 52.44 19.87
N SER A 554 -13.62 51.37 20.58
CA SER A 554 -13.06 51.52 21.93
C SER A 554 -12.30 50.24 22.32
N SER A 555 -11.16 50.39 22.99
CA SER A 555 -10.31 49.28 23.41
C SER A 555 -10.55 48.92 24.88
N PRO A 556 -10.98 47.69 25.20
CA PRO A 556 -10.72 47.06 26.49
C PRO A 556 -9.29 46.49 26.47
N ALA A 557 -8.55 46.66 27.56
CA ALA A 557 -7.16 46.22 27.64
C ALA A 557 -7.02 44.70 27.48
N ALA A 558 -6.02 44.26 26.70
CA ALA A 558 -5.63 42.87 26.63
C ALA A 558 -5.22 42.37 28.03
N LYS A 559 -5.88 41.30 28.51
CA LYS A 559 -5.38 40.54 29.66
C LYS A 559 -4.07 39.90 29.24
N LYS A 560 -2.99 40.19 29.97
CA LYS A 560 -1.72 39.48 29.84
C LYS A 560 -1.92 38.00 30.18
N PRO A 561 -1.17 37.07 29.57
CA PRO A 561 -1.12 35.69 30.07
C PRO A 561 -0.68 35.70 31.53
N GLY A 562 -1.29 34.84 32.33
CA GLY A 562 -1.04 34.78 33.76
C GLY A 562 0.35 34.21 34.00
N LYS A 563 1.26 35.01 34.58
CA LYS A 563 2.48 34.42 35.18
C LYS A 563 2.04 33.37 36.20
N LEU A 564 2.61 32.17 36.09
CA LEU A 564 2.53 31.13 37.11
C LEU A 564 2.73 31.73 38.51
N SER A 565 1.92 31.30 39.45
CA SER A 565 2.08 31.63 40.87
C SER A 565 3.49 31.26 41.33
N TYR A 566 4.10 32.08 42.19
CA TYR A 566 5.45 31.83 42.73
C TYR A 566 5.62 30.41 43.31
N ASN A 567 4.55 29.85 43.87
CA ASN A 567 4.55 28.48 44.40
C ASN A 567 4.58 27.43 43.28
N LEU A 568 3.80 27.63 42.20
CA LEU A 568 3.76 26.71 41.05
C LEU A 568 5.04 26.78 40.21
N GLN A 569 5.64 27.97 40.10
CA GLN A 569 6.92 28.12 39.40
C GLN A 569 8.05 27.42 40.18
N ARG A 570 8.04 27.51 41.52
CA ARG A 570 8.96 26.75 42.37
C ARG A 570 8.72 25.24 42.32
N GLU A 571 7.48 24.79 42.14
CA GLU A 571 7.12 23.39 41.93
C GLU A 571 7.71 22.88 40.59
N LEU A 572 7.50 23.62 39.50
CA LEU A 572 8.10 23.34 38.17
C LEU A 572 9.63 23.29 38.22
N ASP A 573 10.28 24.21 38.93
CA ASP A 573 11.75 24.24 39.07
C ASP A 573 12.30 23.05 39.91
N GLN A 574 11.45 22.34 40.67
CA GLN A 574 11.83 21.20 41.53
C GLN A 574 11.53 19.83 40.90
N LEU A 575 10.51 19.73 40.04
CA LEU A 575 10.09 18.48 39.40
C LEU A 575 11.21 17.76 38.61
N PRO A 576 12.09 18.45 37.83
CA PRO A 576 13.19 17.77 37.13
C PRO A 576 14.15 17.02 38.08
N GLN A 577 14.43 17.56 39.27
CA GLN A 577 15.26 16.90 40.28
C GLN A 577 14.53 15.77 41.03
N GLN A 578 13.21 15.68 40.90
CA GLN A 578 12.41 14.57 41.42
C GLN A 578 12.32 13.44 40.39
N LEU A 579 12.10 13.78 39.12
CA LEU A 579 12.14 12.83 38.00
C LEU A 579 13.50 12.14 37.91
N GLU A 580 14.60 12.89 37.87
CA GLU A 580 15.97 12.32 37.84
C GLU A 580 16.24 11.37 39.02
N LYS A 581 15.65 11.62 40.21
CA LYS A 581 15.78 10.70 41.35
C LYS A 581 14.97 9.42 41.18
N LEU A 582 13.73 9.53 40.71
CA LEU A 582 12.86 8.38 40.48
C LEU A 582 13.41 7.49 39.35
N GLU A 583 13.94 8.08 38.28
CA GLU A 583 14.63 7.35 37.21
C GLU A 583 15.85 6.57 37.71
N ASN A 584 16.67 7.19 38.56
CA ASN A 584 17.82 6.52 39.20
C ASN A 584 17.39 5.42 40.18
N GLU A 585 16.29 5.60 40.92
CA GLU A 585 15.73 4.61 41.84
C GLU A 585 15.15 3.40 41.08
N ILE A 586 14.35 3.64 40.04
CA ILE A 586 13.80 2.61 39.14
C ILE A 586 14.94 1.83 38.48
N SER A 587 15.96 2.51 37.93
CA SER A 587 17.14 1.87 37.34
C SER A 587 17.88 0.98 38.36
N GLY A 588 18.04 1.46 39.60
CA GLY A 588 18.63 0.67 40.69
C GLY A 588 17.80 -0.54 41.14
N LEU A 589 16.48 -0.48 41.03
CA LEU A 589 15.57 -1.58 41.33
C LEU A 589 15.48 -2.59 40.17
N GLN A 590 15.44 -2.12 38.92
CA GLN A 590 15.50 -2.95 37.71
C GLN A 590 16.83 -3.71 37.63
N ALA A 591 17.95 -3.10 38.04
CA ALA A 591 19.24 -3.78 38.19
C ALA A 591 19.23 -4.91 39.24
N GLN A 592 18.38 -4.83 40.27
CA GLN A 592 18.20 -5.90 41.25
C GLN A 592 17.29 -7.02 40.73
N VAL A 593 16.21 -6.67 40.01
CA VAL A 593 15.28 -7.64 39.42
C VAL A 593 15.93 -8.44 38.28
N SER A 594 16.89 -7.86 37.57
CA SER A 594 17.64 -8.51 36.49
C SER A 594 18.82 -9.40 36.93
N ASP A 595 19.14 -9.47 38.24
CA ASP A 595 20.06 -10.49 38.77
C ASP A 595 19.48 -11.89 38.55
N ALA A 596 20.26 -12.78 37.90
CA ALA A 596 19.85 -14.16 37.63
C ALA A 596 19.46 -14.96 38.89
N ASN A 597 19.94 -14.55 40.07
CA ASN A 597 19.55 -15.17 41.34
C ASN A 597 18.36 -14.50 42.03
N PHE A 598 17.83 -13.37 41.53
CA PHE A 598 16.76 -12.61 42.20
C PHE A 598 15.52 -13.46 42.48
N PHE A 599 14.96 -14.11 41.46
CA PHE A 599 13.78 -14.97 41.58
C PHE A 599 14.03 -16.30 42.34
N SER A 600 15.26 -16.57 42.79
CA SER A 600 15.61 -17.71 43.65
C SER A 600 15.62 -17.37 45.15
N ARG A 601 15.49 -16.09 45.51
CA ARG A 601 15.45 -15.60 46.90
C ARG A 601 14.06 -15.81 47.53
N PRO A 602 13.91 -15.71 48.87
CA PRO A 602 12.62 -15.83 49.54
C PRO A 602 11.57 -14.86 48.97
N HIS A 603 10.33 -15.33 48.85
CA HIS A 603 9.24 -14.55 48.23
C HIS A 603 8.99 -13.21 48.95
N GLU A 604 9.19 -13.15 50.27
CA GLU A 604 9.03 -11.91 51.05
C GLU A 604 10.05 -10.82 50.66
N GLU A 605 11.26 -11.20 50.23
CA GLU A 605 12.30 -10.26 49.76
C GLU A 605 12.02 -9.80 48.33
N THR A 606 11.70 -10.73 47.43
CA THR A 606 11.43 -10.41 46.01
C THR A 606 10.17 -9.56 45.86
N GLN A 607 9.13 -9.83 46.66
CA GLN A 607 7.89 -9.06 46.64
C GLN A 607 8.09 -7.62 47.14
N GLN A 608 8.99 -7.39 48.11
CA GLN A 608 9.32 -6.03 48.56
C GLN A 608 9.99 -5.20 47.46
N VAL A 609 10.96 -5.77 46.74
CA VAL A 609 11.66 -5.08 45.64
C VAL A 609 10.73 -4.86 44.45
N LEU A 610 9.92 -5.85 44.06
CA LEU A 610 8.93 -5.69 42.98
C LEU A 610 7.85 -4.65 43.33
N LYS A 611 7.43 -4.58 44.59
CA LYS A 611 6.50 -3.55 45.04
C LYS A 611 7.15 -2.17 45.04
N ALA A 612 8.37 -2.02 45.54
CA ALA A 612 9.09 -0.75 45.53
C ALA A 612 9.30 -0.22 44.09
N LEU A 613 9.55 -1.12 43.14
CA LEU A 613 9.67 -0.79 41.72
C LEU A 613 8.33 -0.26 41.16
N ALA A 614 7.22 -0.95 41.40
CA ALA A 614 5.89 -0.50 40.96
C ALA A 614 5.46 0.82 41.63
N ASP A 615 5.73 0.97 42.94
CA ASP A 615 5.44 2.21 43.68
C ASP A 615 6.27 3.40 43.13
N ALA A 616 7.53 3.15 42.70
CA ALA A 616 8.41 4.17 42.12
C ALA A 616 8.04 4.53 40.66
N GLU A 617 7.68 3.54 39.84
CA GLU A 617 7.17 3.75 38.47
C GLU A 617 5.88 4.58 38.50
N GLN A 618 4.93 4.26 39.39
CA GLN A 618 3.71 5.03 39.58
C GLN A 618 3.99 6.47 40.07
N ALA A 619 4.99 6.65 40.95
CA ALA A 619 5.40 7.98 41.40
C ALA A 619 6.01 8.82 40.27
N LEU A 620 6.74 8.20 39.33
CA LEU A 620 7.30 8.86 38.16
C LEU A 620 6.20 9.32 37.20
N GLU A 621 5.22 8.47 36.87
CA GLU A 621 4.07 8.86 36.03
C GLU A 621 3.34 10.10 36.60
N VAL A 622 3.07 10.10 37.92
CA VAL A 622 2.40 11.22 38.60
C VAL A 622 3.25 12.49 38.57
N ALA A 623 4.57 12.39 38.81
CA ALA A 623 5.47 13.53 38.75
C ALA A 623 5.63 14.09 37.32
N PHE A 624 5.61 13.20 36.31
CA PHE A 624 5.76 13.57 34.90
C PHE A 624 4.51 14.29 34.38
N GLY A 625 3.31 13.72 34.58
CA GLY A 625 2.05 14.40 34.20
C GLY A 625 1.87 15.74 34.92
N ARG A 626 2.34 15.86 36.17
CA ARG A 626 2.35 17.12 36.91
C ARG A 626 3.31 18.15 36.34
N TRP A 627 4.44 17.72 35.77
CA TRP A 627 5.39 18.59 35.10
C TRP A 627 4.83 19.10 33.76
N GLU A 628 4.19 18.23 32.97
CA GLU A 628 3.49 18.60 31.73
C GLU A 628 2.36 19.63 31.98
N GLU A 629 1.53 19.43 33.02
CA GLU A 629 0.49 20.39 33.42
C GLU A 629 1.04 21.81 33.66
N LEU A 630 2.18 21.90 34.34
CA LEU A 630 2.78 23.18 34.71
C LEU A 630 3.58 23.81 33.57
N GLU A 631 4.18 23.01 32.68
CA GLU A 631 4.83 23.52 31.47
C GLU A 631 3.80 24.02 30.43
N ALA A 632 2.68 23.32 30.26
CA ALA A 632 1.56 23.80 29.44
C ALA A 632 1.02 25.14 29.94
N GLN A 633 0.89 25.32 31.27
CA GLN A 633 0.50 26.59 31.90
C GLN A 633 1.57 27.70 31.85
N LYS A 634 2.81 27.36 31.48
CA LYS A 634 3.91 28.33 31.29
C LYS A 634 3.98 28.85 29.86
N ASN A 635 3.60 28.01 28.89
CA ASN A 635 3.76 28.24 27.46
C ASN A 635 2.46 28.71 26.76
N GLY A 636 1.30 28.57 27.40
CA GLY A 636 0.00 29.15 26.98
C GLY A 636 -0.34 30.49 27.66
#